data_AF-A0A183UDN7-F1
#
_entry.id   AF-A0A183UDN7-F1
#
_cell.length_a   1.000
_cell.length_b   1.000
_cell.length_c   1.000
_cell.angle_alpha   90.00
_cell.angle_beta   90.00
_cell.angle_gamma   90.00
#
_symmetry.space_group_name_H-M   'P 1'
#
loop_
_entity.id
_entity.type
_entity.pdbx_description
1 polymer ?
#
loop_
_entity_poly.entity_id
_entity_poly.type
_entity_poly.pdbx_seq_one_letter_code
_entity_poly.pdbx_strand_id
1 'polypeptide(L)'
;MSVWLGSRWTSWECGGVLLTVEVCLVVSRLLSRGMYHAQLVRIHDILHIELVMCLSSVLVFRRMAQSQGKTVDVLFLKISSIERCWVRLLTFCSVRRVLAWIEFLCRVLKGHSRRVRFSVRTVLLTFLLLCHVSWTLFYLYIPDESVISVICFTCLAIYLHVACFLALFYMIELVALRVRLPQYLTALMRSKDKNTAFSVVFSVLLVLIGLAVTRFSPVVRRVNVVVDDLPQSLNDFSIALLTDVHIGPTVGRERIRRIVSMTNALQPSAVAIAGDLVDGFIQCHASSALPLADLRSKYGTFYVTGNHEYYHSDVDEWLKFFAARLNMTLLRNSNVKLYSSHGDYLCMGGVDDFLTGYKFEEKLHFAHHRMDGAKALQGCEPNAPSVLLVHQPNGAERILRRIHNQRIDLILSGHTHGGQFYIFWPFAYLKNAYLYGLYRVRDSSTQIYVSPGVNYWGPPVKMINLSMAVSVCNRYTVFVVILICCCYLITNHFGASFVNEGVGYAKGNRARMVAVLKLELTMALFSMFTYLRLMSFMDANEELSLREKRLHAHSSGQAWRFAASVGIITWLLLAQMAYPLYWAGHALQSALFTVSLISVGVWNHLVVILFGLFCVSVFISLLNGRHYSGSHLALIIFQRFSTGRTLVKIFFGCAFLRSLFVEPRAQVLFSVIVGVFISVVSFLCCNMLIVKEQIFFVNDLPHEAEGIRFALVSDIHAGATVGEEQIAKVVDRVNSENVDAVFLVGDMVDSPRSDIWHRLRPLKYLRSRFGSFYVTGNHEYYYGNALDWIVQFKAFGIRVLDNRYLLLCLMLQSTSVWQKQSSLNVSGICIAGVNDYSSGRSGIEGHRFDAVRALQKCDQTAPVVVLSHNPASAKEIAFNSENLRADLILSGHTHTGQFYTIAPLAFLILPYFYGVYQISPTSQLFVSAGTLYQGPPMKMLAMSQIWVITLKAAAPRYRFSMFVCFFSRLKEAQMSILAGPRRKQRISVDPQNLQWRNDEAKFGRKMLERMGWRNGRGLGKREQGTKGNLKLNANYSGKGLGSKNSCDDTWVAHHDDFANLLALLNKKRDGTNENTLQEAKVIAEKSKKSRLRIRYKRFMRGSDLSEYTEEDKFAVLGMKRRNNVEEDVNNESLTDGVSFRFSIYHFST
;
A
#
# COMPACT_ATOMS: atom_id res chain seq x y z
N MET A 1 10.03 -46.16 -17.68
CA MET A 1 10.41 -45.72 -16.32
C MET A 1 9.62 -46.47 -15.24
N SER A 2 8.29 -46.60 -15.35
CA SER A 2 7.46 -47.45 -14.47
C SER A 2 7.86 -48.94 -14.48
N VAL A 3 8.33 -49.47 -15.63
CA VAL A 3 8.81 -50.86 -15.75
C VAL A 3 10.23 -51.07 -15.21
N TRP A 4 11.01 -49.99 -15.02
CA TRP A 4 12.37 -50.04 -14.45
C TRP A 4 12.39 -49.79 -12.92
N LEU A 5 11.24 -49.39 -12.37
CA LEU A 5 11.04 -49.09 -10.95
C LEU A 5 10.28 -50.26 -10.31
N GLY A 6 11.02 -51.26 -9.84
CA GLY A 6 10.46 -52.43 -9.16
C GLY A 6 9.61 -52.09 -7.91
N SER A 7 8.85 -53.09 -7.47
CA SER A 7 7.71 -53.10 -6.53
C SER A 7 7.94 -52.66 -5.06
N ARG A 8 8.85 -51.72 -4.78
CA ARG A 8 9.17 -51.24 -3.41
C ARG A 8 8.91 -49.74 -3.16
N TRP A 9 8.05 -49.11 -3.95
CA TRP A 9 7.66 -47.70 -3.76
C TRP A 9 6.25 -47.63 -3.18
N THR A 10 6.04 -46.82 -2.15
CA THR A 10 4.66 -46.53 -1.67
C THR A 10 4.02 -45.48 -2.60
N SER A 11 2.70 -45.55 -2.79
CA SER A 11 1.93 -44.74 -3.74
C SER A 11 2.13 -43.21 -3.61
N TRP A 12 2.59 -42.74 -2.45
CA TRP A 12 2.87 -41.33 -2.15
C TRP A 12 4.22 -40.83 -2.68
N GLU A 13 5.25 -41.70 -2.73
CA GLU A 13 6.59 -41.35 -3.22
C GLU A 13 6.62 -41.20 -4.75
N CYS A 14 5.81 -41.99 -5.46
CA CYS A 14 5.54 -41.78 -6.87
C CYS A 14 4.80 -40.45 -7.10
N GLY A 15 3.85 -40.07 -6.25
CA GLY A 15 3.03 -38.86 -6.42
C GLY A 15 3.81 -37.53 -6.38
N GLY A 16 4.81 -37.39 -5.51
CA GLY A 16 5.64 -36.17 -5.44
C GLY A 16 6.59 -36.01 -6.63
N VAL A 17 7.14 -37.11 -7.11
CA VAL A 17 8.00 -37.16 -8.31
C VAL A 17 7.15 -36.99 -9.57
N LEU A 18 6.00 -37.65 -9.67
CA LEU A 18 5.04 -37.49 -10.76
C LEU A 18 4.48 -36.07 -10.83
N LEU A 19 4.15 -35.41 -9.71
CA LEU A 19 3.65 -34.04 -9.72
C LEU A 19 4.73 -33.03 -10.16
N THR A 20 5.98 -33.26 -9.79
CA THR A 20 7.10 -32.42 -10.24
C THR A 20 7.40 -32.64 -11.72
N VAL A 21 7.31 -33.89 -12.19
CA VAL A 21 7.40 -34.24 -13.61
C VAL A 21 6.20 -33.72 -14.40
N GLU A 22 4.99 -33.75 -13.87
CA GLU A 22 3.77 -33.20 -14.49
C GLU A 22 3.81 -31.68 -14.56
N VAL A 23 4.23 -30.99 -13.49
CA VAL A 23 4.43 -29.54 -13.51
C VAL A 23 5.50 -29.17 -14.54
N CYS A 24 6.58 -29.96 -14.66
CA CYS A 24 7.60 -29.78 -15.70
C CYS A 24 7.08 -30.10 -17.10
N LEU A 25 6.23 -31.12 -17.29
CA LEU A 25 5.61 -31.47 -18.57
C LEU A 25 4.54 -30.45 -18.99
N VAL A 26 3.79 -29.91 -18.04
CA VAL A 26 2.82 -28.82 -18.24
C VAL A 26 3.56 -27.52 -18.58
N VAL A 27 4.64 -27.20 -17.87
CA VAL A 27 5.52 -26.08 -18.21
C VAL A 27 6.21 -26.33 -19.56
N SER A 28 6.63 -27.55 -19.89
CA SER A 28 7.20 -27.91 -21.20
C SER A 28 6.17 -27.80 -22.34
N ARG A 29 4.91 -28.19 -22.11
CA ARG A 29 3.79 -28.04 -23.07
C ARG A 29 3.34 -26.59 -23.22
N LEU A 30 3.47 -25.77 -22.18
CA LEU A 30 3.23 -24.32 -22.23
C LEU A 30 4.37 -23.59 -22.93
N LEU A 31 5.61 -24.06 -22.78
CA LEU A 31 6.81 -23.49 -23.43
C LEU A 31 6.98 -23.94 -24.89
N SER A 32 6.40 -25.07 -25.30
CA SER A 32 6.42 -25.54 -26.70
C SER A 32 5.44 -24.78 -27.62
N ARG A 33 4.56 -23.92 -27.07
CA ARG A 33 3.54 -23.18 -27.82
C ARG A 33 3.90 -21.72 -28.18
N GLY A 34 5.16 -21.30 -28.08
CA GLY A 34 5.57 -19.92 -28.40
C GLY A 34 7.03 -19.77 -28.85
N MET A 35 7.23 -19.08 -29.98
CA MET A 35 8.48 -18.88 -30.72
C MET A 35 9.59 -18.14 -29.93
N TYR A 36 10.53 -18.83 -29.27
CA TYR A 36 11.89 -18.31 -28.93
C TYR A 36 12.91 -19.44 -28.68
N HIS A 37 13.26 -20.19 -29.74
CA HIS A 37 13.98 -21.47 -29.62
C HIS A 37 15.37 -21.40 -28.94
N ALA A 38 16.15 -20.33 -29.10
CA ALA A 38 17.53 -20.27 -28.59
C ALA A 38 17.69 -19.79 -27.13
N GLN A 39 16.68 -19.15 -26.55
CA GLN A 39 16.66 -18.79 -25.11
C GLN A 39 16.01 -19.89 -24.27
N LEU A 40 15.06 -20.64 -24.86
CA LEU A 40 14.33 -21.74 -24.22
C LEU A 40 15.20 -22.97 -23.95
N VAL A 41 16.09 -23.35 -24.88
CA VAL A 41 17.05 -24.46 -24.68
C VAL A 41 17.99 -24.20 -23.48
N ARG A 42 18.36 -22.95 -23.23
CA ARG A 42 19.24 -22.56 -22.11
C ARG A 42 18.56 -22.53 -20.74
N ILE A 43 17.23 -22.35 -20.71
CA ILE A 43 16.42 -22.42 -19.49
C ILE A 43 16.13 -23.88 -19.14
N HIS A 44 15.92 -24.71 -20.16
CA HIS A 44 15.79 -26.16 -20.05
C HIS A 44 17.04 -26.80 -19.41
N ASP A 45 18.25 -26.43 -19.85
CA ASP A 45 19.50 -26.97 -19.30
C ASP A 45 19.72 -26.60 -17.83
N ILE A 46 19.36 -25.39 -17.41
CA ILE A 46 19.55 -24.91 -16.03
C ILE A 46 18.49 -25.50 -15.08
N LEU A 47 17.25 -25.66 -15.54
CA LEU A 47 16.22 -26.40 -14.79
C LEU A 47 16.61 -27.88 -14.66
N HIS A 48 17.20 -28.48 -15.69
CA HIS A 48 17.80 -29.81 -15.61
C HIS A 48 18.95 -29.86 -14.61
N ILE A 49 19.84 -28.85 -14.56
CA ILE A 49 20.94 -28.80 -13.57
C ILE A 49 20.39 -28.62 -12.15
N GLU A 50 19.42 -27.73 -11.89
CA GLU A 50 18.80 -27.61 -10.56
C GLU A 50 18.02 -28.87 -10.16
N LEU A 51 17.31 -29.50 -11.10
CA LEU A 51 16.62 -30.78 -10.89
C LEU A 51 17.61 -31.91 -10.60
N VAL A 52 18.71 -31.99 -11.34
CA VAL A 52 19.80 -32.96 -11.14
C VAL A 52 20.53 -32.69 -9.83
N MET A 53 20.78 -31.42 -9.45
CA MET A 53 21.40 -31.06 -8.18
C MET A 53 20.47 -31.34 -6.98
N CYS A 54 19.16 -31.09 -7.10
CA CYS A 54 18.18 -31.47 -6.09
C CYS A 54 18.02 -32.99 -5.98
N LEU A 55 17.89 -33.71 -7.11
CA LEU A 55 17.79 -35.17 -7.15
C LEU A 55 19.07 -35.82 -6.64
N SER A 56 20.25 -35.33 -6.99
CA SER A 56 21.53 -35.83 -6.48
C SER A 56 21.70 -35.53 -4.99
N SER A 57 21.30 -34.35 -4.50
CA SER A 57 21.29 -34.07 -3.06
C SER A 57 20.35 -35.02 -2.30
N VAL A 58 19.15 -35.29 -2.81
CA VAL A 58 18.19 -36.25 -2.23
C VAL A 58 18.69 -37.70 -2.33
N LEU A 59 19.32 -38.11 -3.44
CA LEU A 59 19.88 -39.45 -3.64
C LEU A 59 21.12 -39.71 -2.78
N VAL A 60 21.99 -38.71 -2.62
CA VAL A 60 23.13 -38.75 -1.69
C VAL A 60 22.61 -38.83 -0.26
N PHE A 61 21.62 -38.01 0.11
CA PHE A 61 20.98 -38.06 1.44
C PHE A 61 20.35 -39.44 1.72
N ARG A 62 19.66 -40.03 0.73
CA ARG A 62 19.05 -41.36 0.84
C ARG A 62 20.11 -42.47 0.97
N ARG A 63 21.18 -42.44 0.16
CA ARG A 63 22.28 -43.41 0.26
C ARG A 63 23.04 -43.30 1.58
N MET A 64 23.24 -42.08 2.09
CA MET A 64 23.90 -41.85 3.38
C MET A 64 23.02 -42.28 4.56
N ALA A 65 21.71 -42.02 4.51
CA ALA A 65 20.77 -42.52 5.51
C ALA A 65 20.69 -44.06 5.50
N GLN A 66 20.70 -44.66 4.31
CA GLN A 66 20.73 -46.13 4.13
C GLN A 66 22.05 -46.75 4.59
N SER A 67 23.21 -46.11 4.39
CA SER A 67 24.50 -46.64 4.88
C SER A 67 24.67 -46.51 6.39
N GLN A 68 23.84 -45.69 7.05
CA GLN A 68 23.85 -45.51 8.51
C GLN A 68 22.70 -46.23 9.23
N GLY A 69 21.97 -47.12 8.54
CA GLY A 69 20.89 -47.92 9.15
C GLY A 69 19.68 -47.10 9.64
N LYS A 70 19.55 -45.83 9.24
CA LYS A 70 18.45 -44.95 9.66
C LYS A 70 17.45 -44.76 8.52
N THR A 71 16.17 -45.03 8.78
CA THR A 71 15.06 -44.74 7.86
C THR A 71 14.97 -43.23 7.61
N VAL A 72 14.81 -42.84 6.34
CA VAL A 72 14.87 -41.45 5.80
C VAL A 72 13.71 -40.54 6.31
N ASP A 73 12.86 -41.03 7.20
CA ASP A 73 11.63 -40.38 7.63
C ASP A 73 11.84 -39.10 8.47
N VAL A 74 13.03 -38.88 9.01
CA VAL A 74 13.30 -37.86 10.03
C VAL A 74 13.21 -36.41 9.51
N LEU A 75 13.54 -36.15 8.23
CA LEU A 75 13.63 -34.78 7.71
C LEU A 75 12.36 -34.28 6.98
N PHE A 76 11.57 -35.18 6.38
CA PHE A 76 10.44 -34.78 5.53
C PHE A 76 9.10 -34.61 6.28
N LEU A 77 9.00 -35.12 7.51
CA LEU A 77 7.72 -35.19 8.24
C LEU A 77 7.27 -33.87 8.92
N LYS A 78 8.06 -32.80 8.85
CA LYS A 78 7.79 -31.57 9.62
C LYS A 78 7.66 -30.27 8.82
N ILE A 79 7.47 -30.32 7.50
CA ILE A 79 7.04 -29.11 6.77
C ILE A 79 5.51 -29.03 6.89
N SER A 80 4.97 -28.08 7.65
CA SER A 80 3.52 -27.85 7.70
C SER A 80 2.94 -27.56 6.29
N SER A 81 1.63 -27.74 6.07
CA SER A 81 1.00 -27.41 4.76
C SER A 81 1.29 -25.98 4.30
N ILE A 82 1.43 -25.05 5.25
CA ILE A 82 1.82 -23.66 5.05
C ILE A 82 3.30 -23.55 4.69
N GLU A 83 4.22 -24.22 5.38
CA GLU A 83 5.64 -24.22 5.02
C GLU A 83 5.91 -24.92 3.67
N ARG A 84 5.10 -25.91 3.30
CA ARG A 84 5.14 -26.55 1.95
C ARG A 84 4.66 -25.58 0.88
N CYS A 85 3.64 -24.77 1.18
CA CYS A 85 3.16 -23.71 0.31
C CYS A 85 4.19 -22.58 0.17
N TRP A 86 4.89 -22.22 1.25
CA TRP A 86 5.95 -21.22 1.26
C TRP A 86 7.23 -21.69 0.60
N VAL A 87 7.65 -22.94 0.77
CA VAL A 87 8.76 -23.51 -0.01
C VAL A 87 8.37 -23.52 -1.48
N ARG A 88 7.16 -23.97 -1.85
CA ARG A 88 6.66 -23.85 -3.23
C ARG A 88 6.64 -22.40 -3.74
N LEU A 89 6.24 -21.43 -2.93
CA LEU A 89 6.16 -20.01 -3.31
C LEU A 89 7.54 -19.35 -3.37
N LEU A 90 8.44 -19.65 -2.43
CA LEU A 90 9.82 -19.18 -2.38
C LEU A 90 10.62 -19.79 -3.51
N THR A 91 10.50 -21.10 -3.78
CA THR A 91 11.11 -21.77 -4.93
C THR A 91 10.53 -21.24 -6.24
N PHE A 92 9.21 -21.00 -6.34
CA PHE A 92 8.59 -20.43 -7.55
C PHE A 92 8.98 -18.95 -7.79
N CYS A 93 9.08 -18.15 -6.73
CA CYS A 93 9.51 -16.75 -6.80
C CYS A 93 11.03 -16.61 -6.98
N SER A 94 11.82 -17.49 -6.34
CA SER A 94 13.28 -17.52 -6.46
C SER A 94 13.67 -18.02 -7.84
N VAL A 95 13.08 -19.09 -8.38
CA VAL A 95 13.36 -19.54 -9.75
C VAL A 95 12.99 -18.45 -10.76
N ARG A 96 11.80 -17.85 -10.68
CA ARG A 96 11.35 -16.82 -11.64
C ARG A 96 12.17 -15.52 -11.57
N ARG A 97 12.82 -15.19 -10.45
CA ARG A 97 13.68 -14.00 -10.31
C ARG A 97 15.18 -14.28 -10.35
N VAL A 98 15.64 -15.49 -10.04
CA VAL A 98 16.97 -16.00 -10.42
C VAL A 98 17.06 -16.01 -11.94
N LEU A 99 16.00 -16.43 -12.62
CA LEU A 99 15.84 -16.26 -14.07
C LEU A 99 15.92 -14.78 -14.49
N ALA A 100 15.30 -13.85 -13.75
CA ALA A 100 15.42 -12.41 -14.01
C ALA A 100 16.83 -11.83 -13.69
N TRP A 101 17.55 -12.40 -12.72
CA TRP A 101 18.94 -12.08 -12.38
C TRP A 101 19.89 -12.54 -13.50
N ILE A 102 19.68 -13.75 -14.00
CA ILE A 102 20.41 -14.31 -15.15
C ILE A 102 20.09 -13.48 -16.40
N GLU A 103 18.83 -13.04 -16.58
CA GLU A 103 18.43 -12.15 -17.67
C GLU A 103 19.06 -10.76 -17.56
N PHE A 104 19.08 -10.18 -16.35
CA PHE A 104 19.74 -8.90 -16.05
C PHE A 104 21.24 -8.97 -16.34
N LEU A 105 21.93 -10.01 -15.88
CA LEU A 105 23.34 -10.23 -16.17
C LEU A 105 23.57 -10.50 -17.67
N CYS A 106 22.72 -11.28 -18.33
CA CYS A 106 22.79 -11.46 -19.78
C CYS A 106 22.58 -10.15 -20.55
N ARG A 107 21.84 -9.18 -20.00
CA ARG A 107 21.66 -7.83 -20.55
C ARG A 107 22.82 -6.89 -20.23
N VAL A 108 23.36 -6.90 -19.01
CA VAL A 108 24.57 -6.14 -18.63
C VAL A 108 25.78 -6.62 -19.43
N LEU A 109 25.84 -7.92 -19.72
CA LEU A 109 26.91 -8.53 -20.51
C LEU A 109 26.65 -8.49 -22.03
N LYS A 110 25.51 -7.94 -22.51
CA LYS A 110 25.33 -7.63 -23.94
C LYS A 110 26.36 -6.59 -24.34
N GLY A 111 27.11 -6.85 -25.41
CA GLY A 111 28.20 -6.00 -25.88
C GLY A 111 29.60 -6.36 -25.34
N HIS A 112 29.70 -7.29 -24.38
CA HIS A 112 30.98 -7.76 -23.84
C HIS A 112 31.47 -9.05 -24.53
N SER A 113 32.78 -9.26 -24.53
CA SER A 113 33.44 -10.39 -25.23
C SER A 113 32.89 -11.75 -24.78
N ARG A 114 32.99 -12.77 -25.66
CA ARG A 114 32.56 -14.14 -25.31
C ARG A 114 33.26 -14.67 -24.06
N ARG A 115 34.53 -14.30 -23.84
CA ARG A 115 35.30 -14.68 -22.64
C ARG A 115 34.68 -14.10 -21.36
N VAL A 116 34.37 -12.79 -21.34
CA VAL A 116 33.74 -12.14 -20.17
C VAL A 116 32.39 -12.76 -19.82
N ARG A 117 31.57 -13.06 -20.85
CA ARG A 117 30.28 -13.74 -20.65
C ARG A 117 30.41 -15.15 -20.10
N PHE A 118 31.42 -15.90 -20.54
CA PHE A 118 31.71 -17.23 -20.02
C PHE A 118 32.18 -17.16 -18.57
N SER A 119 33.15 -16.29 -18.25
CA SER A 119 33.68 -16.13 -16.89
C SER A 119 32.60 -15.76 -15.87
N VAL A 120 31.73 -14.80 -16.18
CA VAL A 120 30.66 -14.40 -15.25
C VAL A 120 29.63 -15.51 -15.04
N ARG A 121 29.31 -16.30 -16.07
CA ARG A 121 28.43 -17.47 -15.93
C ARG A 121 29.06 -18.55 -15.05
N THR A 122 30.33 -18.86 -15.25
CA THR A 122 31.05 -19.83 -14.42
C THR A 122 31.08 -19.38 -12.95
N VAL A 123 31.33 -18.10 -12.69
CA VAL A 123 31.30 -17.55 -11.32
C VAL A 123 29.91 -17.68 -10.68
N LEU A 124 28.84 -17.40 -11.41
CA LEU A 124 27.47 -17.51 -10.89
C LEU A 124 27.05 -18.97 -10.64
N LEU A 125 27.36 -19.87 -11.57
CA LEU A 125 27.08 -21.30 -11.39
C LEU A 125 27.87 -21.86 -10.21
N THR A 126 29.12 -21.42 -10.05
CA THR A 126 29.94 -21.76 -8.88
C THR A 126 29.32 -21.20 -7.60
N PHE A 127 28.87 -19.94 -7.59
CA PHE A 127 28.19 -19.33 -6.44
C PHE A 127 26.92 -20.11 -6.03
N LEU A 128 26.06 -20.46 -7.00
CA LEU A 128 24.85 -21.24 -6.74
C LEU A 128 25.18 -22.65 -6.25
N LEU A 129 26.17 -23.31 -6.87
CA LEU A 129 26.67 -24.60 -6.41
C LEU A 129 27.15 -24.51 -4.96
N LEU A 130 27.94 -23.49 -4.60
CA LEU A 130 28.41 -23.28 -3.22
C LEU A 130 27.25 -23.04 -2.24
N CYS A 131 26.18 -22.35 -2.65
CA CYS A 131 24.96 -22.20 -1.84
C CYS A 131 24.29 -23.55 -1.58
N HIS A 132 24.14 -24.39 -2.59
CA HIS A 132 23.52 -25.72 -2.43
C HIS A 132 24.39 -26.66 -1.61
N VAL A 133 25.70 -26.66 -1.88
CA VAL A 133 26.68 -27.45 -1.14
C VAL A 133 26.66 -27.08 0.34
N SER A 134 26.38 -25.83 0.73
CA SER A 134 26.29 -25.43 2.14
C SER A 134 25.33 -26.29 2.98
N TRP A 135 24.18 -26.69 2.41
CA TRP A 135 23.21 -27.52 3.11
C TRP A 135 23.68 -28.96 3.22
N THR A 136 24.32 -29.47 2.18
CA THR A 136 24.94 -30.81 2.20
C THR A 136 26.08 -30.84 3.21
N LEU A 137 26.91 -29.81 3.28
CA LEU A 137 28.02 -29.70 4.23
C LEU A 137 27.54 -29.70 5.69
N PHE A 138 26.33 -29.25 5.98
CA PHE A 138 25.75 -29.32 7.33
C PHE A 138 25.56 -30.77 7.83
N TYR A 139 25.33 -31.72 6.93
CA TYR A 139 25.05 -33.14 7.27
C TYR A 139 26.19 -34.09 6.90
N LEU A 140 27.27 -33.59 6.29
CA LEU A 140 28.46 -34.38 5.95
C LEU A 140 29.45 -34.42 7.11
N TYR A 141 30.26 -35.47 7.12
CA TYR A 141 31.37 -35.63 8.06
C TYR A 141 32.53 -34.74 7.67
N ILE A 142 32.43 -33.45 8.01
CA ILE A 142 33.47 -32.47 7.73
C ILE A 142 34.33 -32.33 8.98
N PRO A 143 35.67 -32.42 8.85
CA PRO A 143 36.58 -32.13 9.95
C PRO A 143 36.40 -30.68 10.46
N ASP A 144 37.09 -30.33 11.54
CA ASP A 144 37.12 -29.00 12.18
C ASP A 144 37.07 -27.78 11.21
N GLU A 145 36.69 -26.60 11.73
CA GLU A 145 36.45 -25.33 10.99
C GLU A 145 37.03 -25.29 9.57
N SER A 146 36.16 -25.47 8.57
CA SER A 146 36.56 -25.51 7.17
C SER A 146 36.30 -24.16 6.50
N VAL A 147 37.35 -23.62 5.87
CA VAL A 147 37.23 -22.41 5.02
C VAL A 147 36.17 -22.61 3.94
N ILE A 148 36.02 -23.83 3.42
CA ILE A 148 35.02 -24.18 2.41
C ILE A 148 33.62 -24.03 3.00
N SER A 149 33.38 -24.55 4.21
CA SER A 149 32.09 -24.40 4.91
C SER A 149 31.75 -22.93 5.14
N VAL A 150 32.72 -22.12 5.60
CA VAL A 150 32.53 -20.68 5.79
C VAL A 150 32.17 -19.98 4.47
N ILE A 151 32.84 -20.30 3.36
CA ILE A 151 32.54 -19.75 2.04
C ILE A 151 31.14 -20.16 1.58
N CYS A 152 30.80 -21.45 1.63
CA CYS A 152 29.51 -21.98 1.23
C CYS A 152 28.35 -21.33 2.00
N PHE A 153 28.47 -21.26 3.33
CA PHE A 153 27.47 -20.63 4.18
C PHE A 153 27.40 -19.10 3.98
N THR A 154 28.51 -18.44 3.70
CA THR A 154 28.53 -17.02 3.32
C THR A 154 27.78 -16.79 2.00
N CYS A 155 28.00 -17.65 1.00
CA CYS A 155 27.26 -17.61 -0.26
C CYS A 155 25.76 -17.78 -0.02
N LEU A 156 25.36 -18.73 0.84
CA LEU A 156 23.97 -18.92 1.24
C LEU A 156 23.39 -17.65 1.90
N ALA A 157 24.12 -17.01 2.80
CA ALA A 157 23.67 -15.75 3.41
C ALA A 157 23.44 -14.64 2.38
N ILE A 158 24.37 -14.48 1.42
CA ILE A 158 24.23 -13.49 0.33
C ILE A 158 22.98 -13.81 -0.49
N TYR A 159 22.80 -15.07 -0.86
CA TYR A 159 21.64 -15.53 -1.63
C TYR A 159 20.31 -15.18 -0.92
N LEU A 160 20.19 -15.50 0.37
CA LEU A 160 18.98 -15.23 1.16
C LEU A 160 18.67 -13.72 1.23
N HIS A 161 19.69 -12.89 1.46
CA HIS A 161 19.51 -11.43 1.49
C HIS A 161 19.11 -10.88 0.12
N VAL A 162 19.76 -11.33 -0.95
CA VAL A 162 19.42 -10.92 -2.32
C VAL A 162 17.98 -11.26 -2.64
N ALA A 163 17.54 -12.48 -2.34
CA ALA A 163 16.18 -12.92 -2.58
C ALA A 163 15.17 -12.03 -1.84
N CYS A 164 15.46 -11.67 -0.59
CA CYS A 164 14.57 -10.86 0.23
C CYS A 164 14.53 -9.39 -0.20
N PHE A 165 15.67 -8.77 -0.54
CA PHE A 165 15.67 -7.42 -1.09
C PHE A 165 14.99 -7.35 -2.45
N LEU A 166 15.17 -8.35 -3.31
CA LEU A 166 14.45 -8.41 -4.59
C LEU A 166 12.94 -8.53 -4.38
N ALA A 167 12.49 -9.30 -3.39
CA ALA A 167 11.09 -9.37 -3.02
C ALA A 167 10.57 -8.03 -2.48
N LEU A 168 11.35 -7.36 -1.61
CA LEU A 168 11.02 -6.04 -1.09
C LEU A 168 10.91 -4.99 -2.20
N PHE A 169 11.92 -4.88 -3.07
CA PHE A 169 11.90 -3.93 -4.19
C PHE A 169 10.79 -4.24 -5.20
N TYR A 170 10.39 -5.50 -5.34
CA TYR A 170 9.21 -5.84 -6.14
C TYR A 170 7.92 -5.29 -5.54
N MET A 171 7.74 -5.47 -4.24
CA MET A 171 6.58 -4.91 -3.53
C MET A 171 6.56 -3.39 -3.67
N ILE A 172 7.73 -2.75 -3.58
CA ILE A 172 7.91 -1.32 -3.79
C ILE A 172 7.58 -0.91 -5.24
N GLU A 173 8.01 -1.67 -6.24
CA GLU A 173 7.68 -1.46 -7.66
C GLU A 173 6.16 -1.55 -7.90
N LEU A 174 5.50 -2.56 -7.32
CA LEU A 174 4.04 -2.73 -7.38
C LEU A 174 3.30 -1.54 -6.75
N VAL A 175 3.80 -1.01 -5.63
CA VAL A 175 3.24 0.19 -4.99
C VAL A 175 3.49 1.45 -5.82
N ALA A 176 4.69 1.63 -6.39
CA ALA A 176 5.03 2.77 -7.25
C ALA A 176 4.28 2.77 -8.59
N LEU A 177 3.76 1.62 -9.04
CA LEU A 177 2.83 1.55 -10.17
C LEU A 177 1.43 2.08 -9.82
N ARG A 178 1.09 2.16 -8.52
CA ARG A 178 -0.25 2.51 -8.03
C ARG A 178 -0.33 3.88 -7.35
N VAL A 179 0.80 4.48 -6.96
CA VAL A 179 0.89 5.79 -6.31
C VAL A 179 1.50 6.83 -7.26
N ARG A 180 0.92 8.04 -7.33
CA ARG A 180 1.50 9.18 -8.08
C ARG A 180 2.71 9.72 -7.32
N LEU A 181 3.87 9.10 -7.53
CA LEU A 181 5.15 9.58 -7.02
C LEU A 181 5.81 10.54 -8.03
N PRO A 182 6.68 11.46 -7.57
CA PRO A 182 7.51 12.28 -8.44
C PRO A 182 8.24 11.43 -9.49
N GLN A 183 8.39 11.94 -10.72
CA GLN A 183 8.96 11.18 -11.85
C GLN A 183 10.34 10.57 -11.55
N TYR A 184 11.18 11.25 -10.76
CA TYR A 184 12.50 10.75 -10.38
C TYR A 184 12.43 9.53 -9.45
N LEU A 185 11.53 9.52 -8.44
CA LEU A 185 11.31 8.37 -7.56
C LEU A 185 10.69 7.21 -8.34
N THR A 186 9.71 7.52 -9.20
CA THR A 186 9.07 6.52 -10.06
C THR A 186 10.07 5.88 -11.02
N ALA A 187 10.98 6.66 -11.62
CA ALA A 187 12.03 6.15 -12.51
C ALA A 187 13.08 5.31 -11.77
N LEU A 188 13.40 5.67 -10.52
CA LEU A 188 14.30 4.89 -9.68
C LEU A 188 13.65 3.55 -9.27
N MET A 189 12.42 3.59 -8.76
CA MET A 189 11.69 2.42 -8.24
C MET A 189 11.23 1.46 -9.34
N ARG A 190 11.03 1.93 -10.58
CA ARG A 190 10.67 1.09 -11.73
C ARG A 190 11.88 0.51 -12.48
N SER A 191 13.09 0.93 -12.15
CA SER A 191 14.28 0.40 -12.81
C SER A 191 14.64 -0.96 -12.23
N LYS A 192 14.22 -2.03 -12.92
CA LYS A 192 14.56 -3.41 -12.56
C LYS A 192 16.05 -3.62 -12.39
N ASP A 193 16.84 -2.98 -13.26
CA ASP A 193 18.29 -3.04 -13.28
C ASP A 193 18.92 -2.42 -12.02
N LYS A 194 18.46 -1.22 -11.63
CA LYS A 194 18.93 -0.55 -10.41
C LYS A 194 18.48 -1.28 -9.15
N ASN A 195 17.22 -1.73 -9.10
CA ASN A 195 16.71 -2.51 -7.97
C ASN A 195 17.49 -3.82 -7.78
N THR A 196 17.85 -4.47 -8.88
CA THR A 196 18.67 -5.69 -8.87
C THR A 196 20.07 -5.36 -8.36
N ALA A 197 20.73 -4.34 -8.92
CA ALA A 197 22.05 -3.91 -8.48
C ALA A 197 22.08 -3.51 -6.99
N PHE A 198 21.10 -2.72 -6.52
CA PHE A 198 20.97 -2.37 -5.10
C PHE A 198 20.76 -3.60 -4.23
N SER A 199 19.92 -4.55 -4.64
CA SER A 199 19.72 -5.81 -3.90
C SER A 199 21.04 -6.56 -3.73
N VAL A 200 21.85 -6.66 -4.79
CA VAL A 200 23.17 -7.31 -4.73
C VAL A 200 24.10 -6.56 -3.77
N VAL A 201 24.27 -5.26 -3.98
CA VAL A 201 25.23 -4.42 -3.25
C VAL A 201 24.89 -4.37 -1.76
N PHE A 202 23.63 -4.11 -1.41
CA PHE A 202 23.19 -4.11 -0.01
C PHE A 202 23.32 -5.48 0.63
N SER A 203 23.01 -6.57 -0.08
CA SER A 203 23.17 -7.92 0.46
C SER A 203 24.62 -8.24 0.78
N VAL A 204 25.53 -7.98 -0.15
CA VAL A 204 26.97 -8.19 0.05
C VAL A 204 27.47 -7.32 1.19
N LEU A 205 27.11 -6.04 1.23
CA LEU A 205 27.53 -5.12 2.29
C LEU A 205 27.06 -5.60 3.67
N LEU A 206 25.78 -5.96 3.81
CA LEU A 206 25.23 -6.42 5.09
C LEU A 206 25.83 -7.76 5.53
N VAL A 207 26.06 -8.69 4.60
CA VAL A 207 26.74 -9.95 4.91
C VAL A 207 28.19 -9.71 5.33
N LEU A 208 28.93 -8.81 4.67
CA LEU A 208 30.29 -8.44 5.07
C LEU A 208 30.32 -7.79 6.47
N ILE A 209 29.37 -6.91 6.77
CA ILE A 209 29.22 -6.33 8.11
C ILE A 209 28.92 -7.44 9.13
N GLY A 210 27.96 -8.32 8.85
CA GLY A 210 27.60 -9.40 9.76
C GLY A 210 28.72 -10.43 9.95
N LEU A 211 29.52 -10.71 8.91
CA LEU A 211 30.75 -11.50 9.00
C LEU A 211 31.81 -10.82 9.87
N ALA A 212 31.99 -9.50 9.74
CA ALA A 212 32.90 -8.76 10.60
C ALA A 212 32.45 -8.82 12.07
N VAL A 213 31.14 -8.64 12.32
CA VAL A 213 30.53 -8.76 13.64
C VAL A 213 30.80 -10.14 14.24
N THR A 214 30.66 -11.21 13.46
CA THR A 214 30.91 -12.57 13.96
C THR A 214 32.38 -12.83 14.25
N ARG A 215 33.33 -12.09 13.67
CA ARG A 215 34.77 -12.24 13.96
C ARG A 215 35.21 -11.52 15.25
N PHE A 216 34.46 -10.51 15.70
CA PHE A 216 34.74 -9.86 16.97
C PHE A 216 34.43 -10.78 18.16
N SER A 217 35.10 -10.52 19.29
CA SER A 217 34.84 -11.22 20.54
C SER A 217 33.40 -10.98 21.01
N PRO A 218 32.74 -11.99 21.61
CA PRO A 218 31.41 -11.82 22.19
C PRO A 218 31.38 -10.69 23.22
N VAL A 219 30.30 -9.92 23.27
CA VAL A 219 30.13 -8.86 24.26
C VAL A 219 29.55 -9.44 25.54
N VAL A 220 30.21 -9.22 26.68
CA VAL A 220 29.69 -9.61 27.99
C VAL A 220 28.57 -8.65 28.41
N ARG A 221 27.37 -9.19 28.64
CA ARG A 221 26.23 -8.44 29.17
C ARG A 221 25.93 -8.88 30.60
N ARG A 222 26.00 -7.93 31.54
CA ARG A 222 25.59 -8.15 32.93
C ARG A 222 24.10 -7.88 33.07
N VAL A 223 23.37 -8.80 33.70
CA VAL A 223 21.93 -8.71 33.95
C VAL A 223 21.72 -8.99 35.42
N ASN A 224 21.17 -8.01 36.13
CA ASN A 224 20.86 -8.16 37.55
C ASN A 224 19.46 -8.75 37.68
N VAL A 225 19.35 -9.88 38.39
CA VAL A 225 18.09 -10.59 38.66
C VAL A 225 17.81 -10.46 40.14
N VAL A 226 16.62 -9.98 40.48
CA VAL A 226 16.17 -9.86 41.87
C VAL A 226 15.40 -11.12 42.23
N VAL A 227 15.84 -11.86 43.25
CA VAL A 227 15.17 -13.06 43.76
C VAL A 227 14.64 -12.76 45.16
N ASP A 228 13.36 -13.00 45.38
CA ASP A 228 12.72 -12.76 46.67
C ASP A 228 13.29 -13.73 47.73
N ASP A 229 13.43 -13.30 48.98
CA ASP A 229 13.95 -14.14 50.07
C ASP A 229 15.28 -14.87 49.77
N LEU A 230 16.16 -14.25 48.96
CA LEU A 230 17.49 -14.79 48.68
C LEU A 230 18.36 -14.70 49.96
N PRO A 231 18.90 -15.82 50.48
CA PRO A 231 19.78 -15.79 51.63
C PRO A 231 20.96 -14.84 51.42
N GLN A 232 21.33 -14.07 52.45
CA GLN A 232 22.42 -13.10 52.35
C GLN A 232 23.76 -13.75 51.98
N SER A 233 23.95 -15.02 52.34
CA SER A 233 25.12 -15.83 51.98
C SER A 233 25.21 -16.18 50.48
N LEU A 234 24.14 -15.95 49.72
CA LEU A 234 24.03 -16.11 48.27
C LEU A 234 23.89 -14.76 47.54
N ASN A 235 24.03 -13.64 48.26
CA ASN A 235 24.08 -12.33 47.63
C ASN A 235 25.32 -12.25 46.70
N ASP A 236 25.17 -11.59 45.55
CA ASP A 236 26.18 -11.54 44.47
C ASP A 236 26.53 -12.89 43.79
N PHE A 237 25.71 -13.93 43.97
CA PHE A 237 25.87 -15.19 43.23
C PHE A 237 25.79 -14.93 41.71
N SER A 238 26.87 -15.22 41.00
CA SER A 238 27.03 -14.91 39.57
C SER A 238 27.04 -16.16 38.70
N ILE A 239 26.19 -16.18 37.67
CA ILE A 239 26.12 -17.27 36.69
C ILE A 239 26.60 -16.75 35.33
N ALA A 240 27.64 -17.37 34.77
CA ALA A 240 28.01 -17.16 33.38
C ALA A 240 27.15 -18.06 32.49
N LEU A 241 26.21 -17.46 31.76
CA LEU A 241 25.33 -18.18 30.83
C LEU A 241 25.93 -18.24 29.43
N LEU A 242 26.15 -19.44 28.92
CA LEU A 242 26.54 -19.73 27.54
C LEU A 242 25.40 -20.47 26.83
N THR A 243 24.95 -19.99 25.69
CA THR A 243 23.92 -20.64 24.86
C THR A 243 24.31 -20.56 23.40
N ASP A 244 23.83 -21.48 22.57
CA ASP A 244 23.93 -21.41 21.11
C ASP A 244 25.38 -21.18 20.64
N VAL A 245 26.28 -22.04 21.13
CA VAL A 245 27.72 -21.99 20.83
C VAL A 245 27.98 -22.59 19.44
N HIS A 246 27.24 -23.65 19.08
CA HIS A 246 27.29 -24.34 17.79
C HIS A 246 28.70 -24.70 17.31
N ILE A 247 29.45 -25.45 18.12
CA ILE A 247 30.75 -26.01 17.71
C ILE A 247 30.52 -26.92 16.52
N GLY A 248 31.14 -26.61 15.39
CA GLY A 248 30.83 -27.28 14.14
C GLY A 248 31.61 -26.71 12.97
N PRO A 249 31.13 -26.89 11.72
CA PRO A 249 31.89 -26.60 10.50
C PRO A 249 32.37 -25.15 10.34
N THR A 250 31.80 -24.20 11.08
CA THR A 250 32.11 -22.76 11.01
C THR A 250 32.54 -22.15 12.35
N VAL A 251 32.63 -22.94 13.42
CA VAL A 251 33.03 -22.52 14.77
C VAL A 251 34.05 -23.52 15.31
N GLY A 252 35.33 -23.17 15.22
CA GLY A 252 36.43 -24.04 15.63
C GLY A 252 37.03 -23.74 17.02
N ARG A 253 38.02 -24.56 17.38
CA ARG A 253 38.73 -24.55 18.67
C ARG A 253 39.20 -23.18 19.16
N GLU A 254 39.75 -22.33 18.30
CA GLU A 254 40.30 -21.03 18.69
C GLU A 254 39.22 -20.08 19.20
N ARG A 255 38.04 -20.11 18.58
CA ARG A 255 36.89 -19.33 19.03
C ARG A 255 36.41 -19.80 20.41
N ILE A 256 36.39 -21.12 20.63
CA ILE A 256 36.01 -21.71 21.92
C ILE A 256 37.03 -21.34 23.00
N ARG A 257 38.33 -21.43 22.72
CA ARG A 257 39.39 -20.99 23.64
C ARG A 257 39.20 -19.53 24.07
N ARG A 258 38.84 -18.64 23.14
CA ARG A 258 38.56 -17.23 23.45
C ARG A 258 37.34 -17.06 24.34
N ILE A 259 36.24 -17.76 24.05
CA ILE A 259 35.02 -17.75 24.87
C ILE A 259 35.33 -18.22 26.30
N VAL A 260 36.14 -19.28 26.44
CA VAL A 260 36.57 -19.81 27.74
C VAL A 260 37.44 -18.81 28.50
N SER A 261 38.43 -18.20 27.85
CA SER A 261 39.28 -17.16 28.45
C SER A 261 38.46 -15.97 28.95
N MET A 262 37.50 -15.49 28.14
CA MET A 262 36.60 -14.41 28.53
C MET A 262 35.68 -14.80 29.67
N THR A 263 35.16 -16.03 29.68
CA THR A 263 34.29 -16.54 30.75
C THR A 263 35.05 -16.66 32.07
N ASN A 264 36.26 -17.22 32.03
CA ASN A 264 37.12 -17.35 33.22
C ASN A 264 37.54 -15.98 33.78
N ALA A 265 37.74 -14.97 32.93
CA ALA A 265 38.04 -13.61 33.35
C ALA A 265 36.88 -12.94 34.12
N LEU A 266 35.64 -13.45 34.01
CA LEU A 266 34.50 -12.98 34.80
C LEU A 266 34.49 -13.56 36.22
N GLN A 267 35.28 -14.60 36.50
CA GLN A 267 35.31 -15.34 37.76
C GLN A 267 33.90 -15.69 38.29
N PRO A 268 33.04 -16.36 37.48
CA PRO A 268 31.66 -16.63 37.87
C PRO A 268 31.58 -17.68 38.99
N SER A 269 30.52 -17.60 39.80
CA SER A 269 30.23 -18.62 40.82
C SER A 269 29.91 -19.97 40.17
N ALA A 270 29.13 -19.96 39.09
CA ALA A 270 28.78 -21.14 38.29
C ALA A 270 28.79 -20.81 36.78
N VAL A 271 29.07 -21.80 35.94
CA VAL A 271 28.88 -21.70 34.49
C VAL A 271 27.67 -22.54 34.10
N ALA A 272 26.72 -21.96 33.37
CA ALA A 272 25.54 -22.65 32.86
C ALA A 272 25.57 -22.65 31.32
N ILE A 273 25.52 -23.83 30.73
CA ILE A 273 25.44 -24.03 29.28
C ILE A 273 24.03 -24.51 28.93
N ALA A 274 23.20 -23.63 28.38
CA ALA A 274 21.79 -23.91 28.09
C ALA A 274 21.55 -24.30 26.63
N GLY A 275 22.07 -25.48 26.23
CA GLY A 275 21.82 -26.15 24.95
C GLY A 275 22.46 -25.53 23.71
N ASP A 276 22.36 -26.27 22.59
CA ASP A 276 22.93 -25.96 21.27
C ASP A 276 24.44 -25.67 21.35
N LEU A 277 25.17 -26.60 21.95
CA LEU A 277 26.62 -26.55 22.10
C LEU A 277 27.34 -27.05 20.85
N VAL A 278 26.79 -28.04 20.14
CA VAL A 278 27.45 -28.72 19.01
C VAL A 278 26.54 -28.89 17.78
N ASP A 279 27.12 -28.74 16.59
CA ASP A 279 26.49 -28.82 15.26
C ASP A 279 27.22 -29.86 14.37
N GLY A 280 27.36 -31.10 14.87
CA GLY A 280 27.96 -32.17 14.07
C GLY A 280 28.33 -33.42 14.86
N PHE A 281 29.11 -34.29 14.22
CA PHE A 281 29.53 -35.57 14.78
C PHE A 281 30.69 -35.42 15.77
N ILE A 282 30.66 -36.20 16.86
CA ILE A 282 31.69 -36.18 17.91
C ILE A 282 33.09 -36.38 17.36
N GLN A 283 33.25 -37.31 16.43
CA GLN A 283 34.55 -37.65 15.86
C GLN A 283 35.16 -36.50 15.04
N CYS A 284 34.34 -35.57 14.55
CA CYS A 284 34.79 -34.40 13.80
C CYS A 284 35.15 -33.22 14.70
N HIS A 285 34.46 -33.07 15.84
CA HIS A 285 34.45 -31.81 16.59
C HIS A 285 34.84 -31.93 18.07
N ALA A 286 35.11 -33.13 18.58
CA ALA A 286 35.57 -33.34 19.95
C ALA A 286 36.83 -32.51 20.26
N SER A 287 37.80 -32.46 19.34
CA SER A 287 39.02 -31.65 19.41
C SER A 287 38.72 -30.15 19.59
N SER A 288 37.71 -29.63 18.89
CA SER A 288 37.28 -28.24 18.98
C SER A 288 36.54 -27.91 20.27
N ALA A 289 35.90 -28.90 20.90
CA ALA A 289 35.22 -28.76 22.17
C ALA A 289 36.15 -28.83 23.40
N LEU A 290 37.34 -29.45 23.27
CA LEU A 290 38.29 -29.64 24.39
C LEU A 290 38.60 -28.38 25.23
N PRO A 291 38.74 -27.15 24.66
CA PRO A 291 39.02 -25.98 25.48
C PRO A 291 37.94 -25.69 26.54
N LEU A 292 36.72 -26.21 26.39
CA LEU A 292 35.67 -26.08 27.41
C LEU A 292 36.03 -26.77 28.73
N ALA A 293 36.94 -27.74 28.72
CA ALA A 293 37.45 -28.37 29.94
C ALA A 293 38.22 -27.38 30.84
N ASP A 294 38.70 -26.27 30.27
CA ASP A 294 39.42 -25.23 31.00
C ASP A 294 38.47 -24.20 31.65
N LEU A 295 37.14 -24.37 31.56
CA LEU A 295 36.18 -23.50 32.25
C LEU A 295 36.36 -23.63 33.77
N ARG A 296 36.49 -22.50 34.44
CA ARG A 296 36.70 -22.42 35.90
C ARG A 296 35.57 -21.65 36.54
N SER A 297 34.98 -22.25 37.57
CA SER A 297 34.00 -21.64 38.46
C SER A 297 34.10 -22.31 39.84
N LYS A 298 33.52 -21.67 40.86
CA LYS A 298 33.52 -22.22 42.23
C LYS A 298 32.67 -23.50 42.32
N TYR A 299 31.51 -23.53 41.67
CA TYR A 299 30.54 -24.60 41.79
C TYR A 299 30.52 -25.58 40.61
N GLY A 300 31.30 -25.32 39.56
CA GLY A 300 31.37 -26.17 38.36
C GLY A 300 30.57 -25.64 37.17
N THR A 301 30.52 -26.48 36.13
CA THR A 301 29.88 -26.19 34.84
C THR A 301 28.68 -27.12 34.66
N PHE A 302 27.50 -26.54 34.43
CA PHE A 302 26.24 -27.25 34.30
C PHE A 302 25.74 -27.20 32.86
N TYR A 303 25.23 -28.31 32.34
CA TYR A 303 24.83 -28.44 30.95
C TYR A 303 23.43 -29.06 30.80
N VAL A 304 22.64 -28.52 29.87
CA VAL A 304 21.39 -29.12 29.37
C VAL A 304 21.41 -29.23 27.85
N THR A 305 20.68 -30.21 27.29
CA THR A 305 20.61 -30.40 25.83
C THR A 305 19.76 -29.32 25.16
N GLY A 306 20.18 -28.88 23.97
CA GLY A 306 19.33 -28.18 23.02
C GLY A 306 18.85 -29.11 21.91
N ASN A 307 18.21 -28.55 20.88
CA ASN A 307 17.70 -29.36 19.78
C ASN A 307 18.81 -29.79 18.81
N HIS A 308 19.93 -29.07 18.74
CA HIS A 308 21.02 -29.36 17.81
C HIS A 308 21.81 -30.64 18.16
N GLU A 309 21.85 -31.00 19.44
CA GLU A 309 22.42 -32.26 19.89
C GLU A 309 21.69 -33.49 19.33
N TYR A 310 20.41 -33.36 18.95
CA TYR A 310 19.59 -34.46 18.42
C TYR A 310 19.62 -34.57 16.88
N TYR A 311 20.27 -33.65 16.17
CA TYR A 311 20.19 -33.58 14.70
C TYR A 311 21.22 -34.44 13.96
N HIS A 312 22.41 -34.68 14.51
CA HIS A 312 23.55 -35.22 13.75
C HIS A 312 24.01 -36.61 14.21
N SER A 313 24.31 -36.79 15.49
CA SER A 313 24.82 -38.05 16.05
C SER A 313 23.89 -38.62 17.12
N ASP A 314 24.27 -39.76 17.68
CA ASP A 314 23.69 -40.17 18.97
C ASP A 314 24.02 -39.10 20.01
N VAL A 315 22.98 -38.56 20.64
CA VAL A 315 23.08 -37.56 21.69
C VAL A 315 23.85 -38.11 22.89
N ASP A 316 23.73 -39.41 23.17
CA ASP A 316 24.40 -40.04 24.31
C ASP A 316 25.92 -40.10 24.16
N GLU A 317 26.45 -40.14 22.94
CA GLU A 317 27.91 -40.05 22.70
C GLU A 317 28.46 -38.70 23.14
N TRP A 318 27.78 -37.61 22.74
CA TRP A 318 28.14 -36.25 23.14
C TRP A 318 27.99 -36.06 24.64
N LEU A 319 26.90 -36.53 25.24
CA LEU A 319 26.70 -36.46 26.69
C LEU A 319 27.80 -37.19 27.46
N LYS A 320 28.16 -38.41 27.07
CA LYS A 320 29.30 -39.15 27.67
C LYS A 320 30.60 -38.36 27.56
N PHE A 321 30.86 -37.73 26.42
CA PHE A 321 32.04 -36.90 26.22
C PHE A 321 32.05 -35.64 27.10
N PHE A 322 30.92 -34.92 27.19
CA PHE A 322 30.79 -33.73 28.03
C PHE A 322 31.04 -34.04 29.51
N ALA A 323 30.48 -35.15 30.01
CA ALA A 323 30.72 -35.59 31.38
C ALA A 323 32.16 -36.06 31.60
N ALA A 324 32.65 -37.00 30.77
CA ALA A 324 33.92 -37.68 31.02
C ALA A 324 35.17 -36.86 30.66
N ARG A 325 35.08 -35.95 29.68
CA ARG A 325 36.24 -35.22 29.13
C ARG A 325 36.21 -33.72 29.36
N LEU A 326 35.03 -33.12 29.53
CA LEU A 326 34.89 -31.67 29.74
C LEU A 326 34.50 -31.30 31.18
N ASN A 327 34.39 -32.28 32.08
CA ASN A 327 34.04 -32.09 33.49
C ASN A 327 32.72 -31.30 33.69
N MET A 328 31.74 -31.54 32.81
CA MET A 328 30.42 -30.90 32.89
C MET A 328 29.43 -31.77 33.67
N THR A 329 28.69 -31.14 34.58
CA THR A 329 27.56 -31.78 35.26
C THR A 329 26.33 -31.72 34.36
N LEU A 330 25.87 -32.87 33.88
CA LEU A 330 24.69 -32.97 33.01
C LEU A 330 23.40 -32.93 33.84
N LEU A 331 22.60 -31.89 33.64
CA LEU A 331 21.32 -31.71 34.33
C LEU A 331 20.16 -32.22 33.47
N ARG A 332 20.04 -33.54 33.36
CA ARG A 332 19.02 -34.21 32.53
C ARG A 332 17.78 -34.53 33.35
N ASN A 333 16.81 -33.62 33.35
CA ASN A 333 15.64 -33.70 34.22
C ASN A 333 16.04 -33.97 35.68
N SER A 334 17.12 -33.32 36.10
CA SER A 334 17.75 -33.49 37.41
C SER A 334 18.20 -32.14 37.94
N ASN A 335 18.56 -32.10 39.22
CA ASN A 335 19.09 -30.92 39.89
C ASN A 335 20.35 -31.22 40.69
N VAL A 336 21.01 -30.14 41.08
CA VAL A 336 22.12 -30.11 42.02
C VAL A 336 21.87 -28.98 43.04
N LYS A 337 22.27 -29.21 44.29
CA LYS A 337 22.22 -28.20 45.36
C LYS A 337 23.60 -27.55 45.50
N LEU A 338 23.67 -26.23 45.32
CA LEU A 338 24.92 -25.47 45.41
C LEU A 338 25.00 -24.76 46.77
N TYR A 339 25.72 -25.35 47.71
CA TYR A 339 25.82 -24.88 49.09
C TYR A 339 26.78 -23.70 49.25
N SER A 340 26.32 -22.64 49.92
CA SER A 340 27.15 -21.56 50.44
C SER A 340 27.98 -22.05 51.63
N SER A 341 29.01 -21.27 52.01
CA SER A 341 29.86 -21.55 53.17
C SER A 341 29.11 -21.57 54.50
N HIS A 342 27.88 -21.06 54.54
CA HIS A 342 27.02 -20.96 55.72
C HIS A 342 25.91 -22.04 55.75
N GLY A 343 25.88 -22.97 54.80
CA GLY A 343 24.89 -24.06 54.75
C GLY A 343 23.63 -23.80 53.92
N ASP A 344 23.31 -22.54 53.59
CA ASP A 344 22.27 -22.21 52.61
C ASP A 344 22.60 -22.77 51.22
N TYR A 345 21.61 -23.05 50.37
CA TYR A 345 21.88 -23.54 49.01
C TYR A 345 20.98 -22.96 47.93
N LEU A 346 21.50 -22.92 46.69
CA LEU A 346 20.73 -22.65 45.47
C LEU A 346 20.44 -23.98 44.76
N CYS A 347 19.18 -24.28 44.44
CA CYS A 347 18.83 -25.45 43.64
C CYS A 347 18.97 -25.12 42.15
N MET A 348 19.88 -25.78 41.44
CA MET A 348 20.02 -25.64 39.99
C MET A 348 19.48 -26.89 39.30
N GLY A 349 18.35 -26.75 38.62
CA GLY A 349 17.72 -27.79 37.82
C GLY A 349 17.98 -27.63 36.33
N GLY A 350 17.86 -28.72 35.57
CA GLY A 350 17.91 -28.70 34.12
C GLY A 350 17.00 -29.75 33.51
N VAL A 351 16.55 -29.51 32.28
CA VAL A 351 15.68 -30.42 31.52
C VAL A 351 16.26 -30.74 30.16
N ASP A 352 15.92 -31.91 29.62
CA ASP A 352 16.17 -32.23 28.21
C ASP A 352 15.30 -31.35 27.28
N ASP A 353 15.71 -31.20 26.01
CA ASP A 353 15.01 -30.37 25.03
C ASP A 353 13.56 -30.85 24.76
N PHE A 354 12.61 -29.93 24.58
CA PHE A 354 11.20 -30.31 24.47
C PHE A 354 10.80 -30.93 23.12
N LEU A 355 11.67 -30.86 22.10
CA LEU A 355 11.40 -31.39 20.76
C LEU A 355 11.21 -32.92 20.77
N THR A 356 11.59 -33.59 21.87
CA THR A 356 11.45 -35.04 22.15
C THR A 356 10.09 -35.46 22.75
N GLY A 357 9.11 -34.57 22.91
CA GLY A 357 7.81 -34.90 23.55
C GLY A 357 6.95 -35.94 22.81
N TYR A 358 6.01 -36.59 23.55
CA TYR A 358 5.07 -37.71 23.25
C TYR A 358 4.77 -38.12 21.78
N LYS A 359 4.75 -37.20 20.80
CA LYS A 359 4.59 -37.54 19.37
C LYS A 359 5.89 -37.98 18.68
N PHE A 360 7.04 -37.72 19.28
CA PHE A 360 8.38 -38.07 18.77
C PHE A 360 8.89 -39.41 19.33
N GLU A 361 8.46 -39.79 20.54
CA GLU A 361 8.80 -41.03 21.24
C GLU A 361 8.46 -42.29 20.42
N GLU A 362 7.29 -42.29 19.78
CA GLU A 362 6.80 -43.40 18.94
C GLU A 362 7.58 -43.59 17.63
N LYS A 363 8.36 -42.59 17.19
CA LYS A 363 8.97 -42.57 15.85
C LYS A 363 10.50 -42.54 15.82
N LEU A 364 11.17 -42.20 16.92
CA LEU A 364 12.63 -41.96 16.93
C LEU A 364 13.39 -42.74 18.02
N HIS A 365 12.71 -43.57 18.83
CA HIS A 365 13.33 -44.46 19.83
C HIS A 365 14.21 -43.81 20.92
N PHE A 366 14.13 -42.48 21.15
CA PHE A 366 14.83 -41.82 22.26
C PHE A 366 14.03 -41.88 23.58
N ALA A 367 13.74 -43.10 24.07
CA ALA A 367 12.82 -43.35 25.19
C ALA A 367 13.18 -42.67 26.53
N HIS A 368 14.38 -42.11 26.66
CA HIS A 368 14.88 -41.52 27.92
C HIS A 368 15.19 -40.01 27.84
N HIS A 369 14.88 -39.31 26.74
CA HIS A 369 15.25 -37.90 26.51
C HIS A 369 14.09 -36.89 26.64
N ARG A 370 13.02 -37.27 27.35
CA ARG A 370 11.81 -36.45 27.44
C ARG A 370 11.98 -35.30 28.43
N MET A 371 11.62 -34.08 28.03
CA MET A 371 11.55 -32.93 28.95
C MET A 371 10.57 -33.19 30.12
N ASP A 372 11.09 -33.15 31.35
CA ASP A 372 10.34 -33.32 32.59
C ASP A 372 10.84 -32.34 33.67
N GLY A 373 10.14 -31.20 33.77
CA GLY A 373 10.46 -30.17 34.76
C GLY A 373 10.13 -30.58 36.20
N ALA A 374 9.17 -31.48 36.42
CA ALA A 374 8.79 -31.90 37.77
C ALA A 374 9.88 -32.77 38.39
N LYS A 375 10.42 -33.69 37.57
CA LYS A 375 11.60 -34.49 37.93
C LYS A 375 12.84 -33.62 38.11
N ALA A 376 13.03 -32.61 37.24
CA ALA A 376 14.15 -31.68 37.36
C ALA A 376 14.19 -30.93 38.69
N LEU A 377 13.03 -30.67 39.30
CA LEU A 377 12.90 -29.94 40.57
C LEU A 377 12.64 -30.88 41.77
N GLN A 378 12.63 -32.19 41.56
CA GLN A 378 12.40 -33.17 42.63
C GLN A 378 13.53 -33.12 43.66
N GLY A 379 13.20 -32.94 44.93
CA GLY A 379 14.17 -32.84 46.03
C GLY A 379 14.71 -31.42 46.27
N CYS A 380 14.34 -30.43 45.45
CA CYS A 380 14.48 -29.01 45.80
C CYS A 380 13.41 -28.63 46.84
N GLU A 381 13.82 -28.04 47.96
CA GLU A 381 12.88 -27.55 48.96
C GLU A 381 12.06 -26.36 48.44
N PRO A 382 10.76 -26.25 48.79
CA PRO A 382 9.89 -25.17 48.30
C PRO A 382 10.38 -23.75 48.62
N ASN A 383 11.14 -23.59 49.72
CA ASN A 383 11.60 -22.29 50.17
C ASN A 383 13.03 -21.96 49.68
N ALA A 384 13.76 -22.92 49.11
CA ALA A 384 15.11 -22.67 48.61
C ALA A 384 15.08 -21.94 47.25
N PRO A 385 15.98 -20.98 47.01
CA PRO A 385 16.06 -20.29 45.73
C PRO A 385 16.44 -21.27 44.60
N SER A 386 15.89 -21.07 43.41
CA SER A 386 15.91 -22.05 42.33
C SER A 386 16.15 -21.47 40.94
N VAL A 387 17.07 -22.09 40.19
CA VAL A 387 17.38 -21.74 38.79
C VAL A 387 17.14 -22.95 37.91
N LEU A 388 16.38 -22.79 36.83
CA LEU A 388 16.08 -23.86 35.88
C LEU A 388 16.71 -23.56 34.51
N LEU A 389 17.54 -24.48 34.02
CA LEU A 389 18.11 -24.41 32.68
C LEU A 389 17.17 -25.07 31.68
N VAL A 390 16.68 -24.30 30.71
CA VAL A 390 15.78 -24.78 29.65
C VAL A 390 16.23 -24.18 28.33
N HIS A 391 16.71 -25.00 27.38
CA HIS A 391 17.27 -24.47 26.15
C HIS A 391 16.26 -23.60 25.35
N GLN A 392 15.07 -24.11 25.04
CA GLN A 392 14.07 -23.35 24.27
C GLN A 392 13.08 -22.60 25.17
N PRO A 393 12.81 -21.31 24.91
CA PRO A 393 11.84 -20.54 25.69
C PRO A 393 10.39 -21.08 25.60
N ASN A 394 10.06 -21.79 24.52
CA ASN A 394 8.77 -22.48 24.38
C ASN A 394 8.66 -23.70 25.33
N GLY A 395 9.78 -24.34 25.66
CA GLY A 395 9.85 -25.37 26.69
C GLY A 395 9.61 -24.79 28.08
N ALA A 396 10.21 -23.64 28.37
CA ALA A 396 10.00 -22.91 29.63
C ALA A 396 8.52 -22.57 29.85
N GLU A 397 7.83 -22.06 28.82
CA GLU A 397 6.38 -21.80 28.89
C GLU A 397 5.57 -23.09 29.18
N ARG A 398 5.95 -24.23 28.61
CA ARG A 398 5.25 -25.50 28.84
C ARG A 398 5.44 -26.03 30.26
N ILE A 399 6.60 -25.83 30.84
CA ILE A 399 6.90 -26.22 32.22
C ILE A 399 6.08 -25.38 33.20
N LEU A 400 6.09 -24.05 33.03
CA LEU A 400 5.34 -23.12 33.88
C LEU A 400 3.82 -23.33 33.84
N ARG A 401 3.28 -23.89 32.74
CA ARG A 401 1.86 -24.24 32.63
C ARG A 401 1.48 -25.54 33.35
N ARG A 402 2.45 -26.37 33.75
CA ARG A 402 2.21 -27.71 34.31
C ARG A 402 2.65 -27.82 35.77
N ILE A 403 3.59 -26.99 36.21
CA ILE A 403 4.15 -27.01 37.56
C ILE A 403 3.66 -25.75 38.28
N HIS A 404 2.87 -25.95 39.34
CA HIS A 404 2.31 -24.86 40.15
C HIS A 404 2.78 -24.88 41.62
N ASN A 405 3.32 -26.01 42.10
CA ASN A 405 3.62 -26.23 43.52
C ASN A 405 5.12 -26.26 43.84
N GLN A 406 5.98 -25.90 42.88
CA GLN A 406 7.44 -25.82 43.07
C GLN A 406 7.89 -24.40 42.75
N ARG A 407 8.73 -23.85 43.64
CA ARG A 407 9.35 -22.54 43.45
C ARG A 407 10.34 -22.61 42.28
N ILE A 408 10.23 -21.65 41.36
CA ILE A 408 11.17 -21.42 40.26
C ILE A 408 11.45 -19.92 40.24
N ASP A 409 12.65 -19.47 40.56
CA ASP A 409 12.94 -18.03 40.62
C ASP A 409 13.47 -17.50 39.28
N LEU A 410 14.28 -18.30 38.58
CA LEU A 410 14.90 -17.91 37.31
C LEU A 410 14.98 -19.07 36.32
N ILE A 411 14.54 -18.84 35.09
CA ILE A 411 14.73 -19.75 33.95
C ILE A 411 15.73 -19.14 32.98
N LEU A 412 16.74 -19.91 32.58
CA LEU A 412 17.76 -19.48 31.62
C LEU A 412 17.61 -20.26 30.31
N SER A 413 17.48 -19.53 29.19
CA SER A 413 17.21 -20.08 27.85
C SER A 413 18.02 -19.43 26.73
N GLY A 414 18.09 -20.12 25.58
CA GLY A 414 18.71 -19.67 24.32
C GLY A 414 17.77 -19.87 23.12
N HIS A 415 18.24 -20.57 22.08
CA HIS A 415 17.54 -21.06 20.89
C HIS A 415 17.15 -20.01 19.84
N THR A 416 16.71 -18.83 20.26
CA THR A 416 16.11 -17.85 19.33
C THR A 416 17.14 -17.07 18.52
N HIS A 417 18.40 -17.07 18.96
CA HIS A 417 19.49 -16.21 18.50
C HIS A 417 19.14 -14.72 18.44
N GLY A 418 18.11 -14.27 19.17
CA GLY A 418 17.54 -12.93 19.05
C GLY A 418 17.02 -12.57 17.65
N GLY A 419 16.79 -13.56 16.78
CA GLY A 419 16.48 -13.34 15.36
C GLY A 419 17.70 -12.91 14.55
N GLN A 420 18.77 -13.73 14.58
CA GLN A 420 20.08 -13.56 13.90
C GLN A 420 20.02 -12.86 12.53
N PHE A 421 18.99 -13.15 11.73
CA PHE A 421 18.66 -12.42 10.52
C PHE A 421 17.45 -11.53 10.74
N TYR A 422 17.59 -10.22 10.51
CA TYR A 422 16.48 -9.26 10.58
C TYR A 422 15.29 -9.66 9.67
N ILE A 423 15.57 -10.40 8.59
CA ILE A 423 14.55 -10.90 7.67
C ILE A 423 13.69 -11.99 8.31
N PHE A 424 14.27 -12.84 9.15
CA PHE A 424 13.57 -13.90 9.88
C PHE A 424 13.06 -13.45 11.25
N TRP A 425 13.48 -12.27 11.72
CA TRP A 425 13.08 -11.70 13.01
C TRP A 425 11.56 -11.67 13.22
N PRO A 426 10.70 -11.25 12.25
CA PRO A 426 9.25 -11.28 12.45
C PRO A 426 8.71 -12.70 12.68
N PHE A 427 9.26 -13.69 11.98
CA PHE A 427 8.85 -15.09 12.13
C PHE A 427 9.32 -15.68 13.45
N ALA A 428 10.57 -15.42 13.84
CA ALA A 428 11.12 -15.83 15.13
C ALA A 428 10.32 -15.20 16.29
N TYR A 429 9.93 -13.94 16.16
CA TYR A 429 9.08 -13.25 17.13
C TYR A 429 7.68 -13.89 17.20
N LEU A 430 7.08 -14.30 16.09
CA LEU A 430 5.75 -14.93 16.09
C LEU A 430 5.75 -16.37 16.63
N LYS A 431 6.79 -17.16 16.35
CA LYS A 431 6.88 -18.59 16.75
C LYS A 431 7.29 -18.80 18.21
N ASN A 432 7.95 -17.83 18.84
CA ASN A 432 8.51 -18.00 20.18
C ASN A 432 7.76 -17.22 21.26
N ALA A 433 7.57 -17.88 22.41
CA ALA A 433 6.98 -17.34 23.63
C ALA A 433 7.74 -16.09 24.13
N TYR A 434 9.07 -16.19 24.12
CA TYR A 434 10.01 -15.17 24.55
C TYR A 434 11.13 -15.10 23.50
N LEU A 435 11.52 -13.90 23.06
CA LEU A 435 12.48 -13.75 21.96
C LEU A 435 13.91 -13.52 22.47
N TYR A 436 14.16 -12.47 23.25
CA TYR A 436 15.45 -12.23 23.88
C TYR A 436 15.27 -11.27 25.07
N GLY A 437 16.17 -11.30 26.06
CA GLY A 437 16.14 -10.44 27.25
C GLY A 437 15.49 -11.07 28.48
N LEU A 438 15.38 -10.29 29.56
CA LEU A 438 14.78 -10.70 30.83
C LEU A 438 13.27 -10.41 30.82
N TYR A 439 12.49 -11.41 31.16
CA TYR A 439 11.02 -11.36 31.29
C TYR A 439 10.64 -11.76 32.71
N ARG A 440 9.54 -11.20 33.23
CA ARG A 440 8.89 -11.66 34.46
C ARG A 440 7.62 -12.42 34.11
N VAL A 441 7.40 -13.55 34.77
CA VAL A 441 6.19 -14.37 34.63
C VAL A 441 5.14 -13.81 35.59
N ARG A 442 3.98 -13.40 35.07
CA ARG A 442 2.92 -12.80 35.89
C ARG A 442 2.35 -13.79 36.90
N ASP A 443 1.99 -13.32 38.09
CA ASP A 443 1.44 -14.10 39.21
C ASP A 443 2.43 -15.10 39.84
N SER A 444 3.72 -14.90 39.59
CA SER A 444 4.83 -15.62 40.22
C SER A 444 6.03 -14.68 40.36
N SER A 445 6.96 -14.97 41.28
CA SER A 445 8.27 -14.31 41.34
C SER A 445 9.23 -14.77 40.24
N THR A 446 8.80 -15.72 39.39
CA THR A 446 9.64 -16.34 38.36
C THR A 446 10.04 -15.36 37.26
N GLN A 447 11.33 -15.36 36.93
CA GLN A 447 11.91 -14.63 35.81
C GLN A 447 12.42 -15.59 34.73
N ILE A 448 12.41 -15.15 33.46
CA ILE A 448 12.95 -15.91 32.33
C ILE A 448 13.93 -15.02 31.58
N TYR A 449 15.17 -15.46 31.45
CA TYR A 449 16.16 -14.79 30.63
C TYR A 449 16.42 -15.58 29.35
N VAL A 450 16.22 -14.94 28.20
CA VAL A 450 16.51 -15.52 26.88
C VAL A 450 17.74 -14.85 26.28
N SER A 451 18.81 -15.61 26.16
CA SER A 451 20.06 -15.22 25.53
C SER A 451 19.91 -15.15 24.00
N PRO A 452 20.53 -14.16 23.31
CA PRO A 452 20.60 -14.12 21.84
C PRO A 452 21.70 -15.03 21.27
N GLY A 453 22.22 -15.97 22.07
CA GLY A 453 23.31 -16.87 21.69
C GLY A 453 24.70 -16.23 21.76
N VAL A 454 25.69 -17.03 22.13
CA VAL A 454 27.11 -16.64 22.14
C VAL A 454 27.62 -16.51 20.70
N ASN A 455 27.21 -17.43 19.82
CA ASN A 455 27.56 -17.42 18.39
C ASN A 455 26.32 -17.28 17.50
N TYR A 456 26.26 -18.10 16.45
CA TYR A 456 25.29 -18.10 15.37
C TYR A 456 25.08 -19.54 14.91
N TRP A 457 23.92 -19.82 14.33
CA TRP A 457 23.63 -21.08 13.67
C TRP A 457 23.68 -20.93 12.15
N GLY A 458 24.25 -21.92 11.46
CA GLY A 458 24.34 -21.96 10.00
C GLY A 458 25.23 -20.84 9.45
N PRO A 459 24.70 -19.87 8.69
CA PRO A 459 25.55 -18.84 8.12
C PRO A 459 26.21 -17.91 9.14
N PRO A 460 27.51 -17.60 8.99
CA PRO A 460 28.32 -16.82 9.95
C PRO A 460 28.04 -15.31 9.91
N VAL A 461 26.76 -14.93 9.98
CA VAL A 461 26.28 -13.55 9.89
C VAL A 461 25.40 -13.25 11.10
N LYS A 462 25.75 -12.22 11.88
CA LYS A 462 24.95 -11.72 13.01
C LYS A 462 24.76 -10.21 12.85
N MET A 463 23.51 -9.76 12.83
CA MET A 463 23.17 -8.36 12.51
C MET A 463 22.96 -7.50 13.77
N ILE A 464 23.12 -6.18 13.64
CA ILE A 464 22.90 -5.20 14.71
C ILE A 464 21.42 -5.23 15.15
N ASN A 465 21.20 -5.23 16.47
CA ASN A 465 19.92 -5.52 17.11
C ASN A 465 18.84 -4.45 16.78
N LEU A 466 18.04 -4.68 15.73
CA LEU A 466 16.97 -3.79 15.22
C LEU A 466 15.68 -3.76 16.08
N SER A 467 15.64 -4.55 17.15
CA SER A 467 14.44 -4.78 17.97
C SER A 467 13.94 -3.57 18.76
N MET A 468 14.75 -2.51 18.93
CA MET A 468 14.29 -1.25 19.54
C MET A 468 13.19 -0.55 18.71
N ALA A 469 13.12 -0.77 17.39
CA ALA A 469 12.14 -0.09 16.54
C ALA A 469 10.75 -0.73 16.53
N VAL A 470 10.63 -2.02 16.87
CA VAL A 470 9.37 -2.80 16.75
C VAL A 470 8.72 -3.12 18.09
N SER A 471 9.42 -2.86 19.20
CA SER A 471 8.87 -2.97 20.57
C SER A 471 7.61 -2.10 20.80
N VAL A 472 7.27 -1.20 19.89
CA VAL A 472 6.10 -0.29 19.98
C VAL A 472 4.85 -0.85 19.28
N CYS A 473 4.93 -1.94 18.50
CA CYS A 473 3.79 -2.47 17.73
C CYS A 473 3.48 -3.94 18.06
N ASN A 474 2.23 -4.20 18.48
CA ASN A 474 1.69 -5.52 18.82
C ASN A 474 1.78 -6.54 17.65
N ARG A 475 2.17 -7.80 17.94
CA ARG A 475 2.23 -8.95 17.00
C ARG A 475 1.00 -9.07 16.10
N TYR A 476 -0.18 -8.87 16.67
CA TYR A 476 -1.46 -9.03 15.97
C TYR A 476 -1.79 -7.83 15.09
N THR A 477 -1.44 -6.63 15.53
CA THR A 477 -1.66 -5.40 14.76
C THR A 477 -0.83 -5.40 13.50
N VAL A 478 0.45 -5.78 13.57
CA VAL A 478 1.31 -5.90 12.38
C VAL A 478 0.79 -6.96 11.42
N PHE A 479 0.39 -8.13 11.92
CA PHE A 479 -0.18 -9.19 11.10
C PHE A 479 -1.50 -8.76 10.41
N VAL A 480 -2.41 -8.13 11.15
CA VAL A 480 -3.70 -7.65 10.61
C VAL A 480 -3.48 -6.53 9.58
N VAL A 481 -2.56 -5.60 9.80
CA VAL A 481 -2.22 -4.58 8.78
C VAL A 481 -1.66 -5.24 7.52
N ILE A 482 -0.74 -6.20 7.66
CA ILE A 482 -0.19 -6.92 6.50
C ILE A 482 -1.30 -7.68 5.77
N LEU A 483 -2.19 -8.36 6.49
CA LEU A 483 -3.32 -9.10 5.91
C LEU A 483 -4.26 -8.15 5.14
N ILE A 484 -4.63 -7.01 5.74
CA ILE A 484 -5.48 -6.00 5.09
C ILE A 484 -4.79 -5.44 3.84
N CYS A 485 -3.48 -5.13 3.91
CA CYS A 485 -2.70 -4.70 2.76
C CYS A 485 -2.67 -5.79 1.66
N CYS A 486 -2.52 -7.06 2.02
CA CYS A 486 -2.59 -8.18 1.08
C CYS A 486 -3.98 -8.29 0.44
N CYS A 487 -5.07 -8.20 1.22
CA CYS A 487 -6.44 -8.18 0.69
C CYS A 487 -6.67 -6.98 -0.25
N TYR A 488 -6.09 -5.82 0.07
CA TYR A 488 -6.15 -4.64 -0.78
C TYR A 488 -5.37 -4.84 -2.09
N LEU A 489 -4.26 -5.57 -2.07
CA LEU A 489 -3.49 -5.94 -3.27
C LEU A 489 -4.23 -7.00 -4.11
N ILE A 490 -4.84 -8.00 -3.48
CA ILE A 490 -5.64 -9.06 -4.13
C ILE A 490 -6.84 -8.44 -4.86
N THR A 491 -7.63 -7.61 -4.17
CA THR A 491 -8.78 -6.90 -4.78
C THR A 491 -8.34 -5.98 -5.92
N ASN A 492 -7.13 -5.42 -5.86
CA ASN A 492 -6.56 -4.60 -6.93
C ASN A 492 -6.00 -5.40 -8.13
N HIS A 493 -5.66 -6.68 -7.94
CA HIS A 493 -5.14 -7.54 -8.98
C HIS A 493 -6.26 -8.32 -9.67
N PHE A 494 -7.10 -9.01 -8.90
CA PHE A 494 -8.18 -9.83 -9.41
C PHE A 494 -9.47 -9.05 -9.68
N GLY A 495 -9.67 -7.91 -9.01
CA GLY A 495 -10.88 -7.10 -9.17
C GLY A 495 -11.11 -6.63 -10.60
N ALA A 496 -10.05 -6.38 -11.38
CA ALA A 496 -10.19 -6.01 -12.79
C ALA A 496 -10.76 -7.14 -13.65
N SER A 497 -10.35 -8.40 -13.38
CA SER A 497 -10.89 -9.57 -14.07
C SER A 497 -12.36 -9.76 -13.73
N PHE A 498 -12.71 -9.70 -12.44
CA PHE A 498 -14.08 -9.82 -11.95
C PHE A 498 -15.02 -8.76 -12.56
N VAL A 499 -14.55 -7.52 -12.68
CA VAL A 499 -15.32 -6.43 -13.30
C VAL A 499 -15.50 -6.63 -14.80
N ASN A 500 -14.53 -7.21 -15.50
CA ASN A 500 -14.59 -7.40 -16.95
C ASN A 500 -15.44 -8.60 -17.37
N GLU A 501 -15.78 -9.50 -16.45
CA GLU A 501 -16.76 -10.56 -16.67
C GLU A 501 -18.18 -9.96 -16.63
N GLY A 502 -18.82 -9.83 -17.79
CA GLY A 502 -20.20 -9.34 -17.93
C GLY A 502 -20.34 -8.13 -18.84
N VAL A 503 -21.57 -7.89 -19.30
CA VAL A 503 -21.92 -6.82 -20.26
C VAL A 503 -22.97 -5.92 -19.62
N GLY A 504 -23.04 -4.65 -20.03
CA GLY A 504 -24.07 -3.73 -19.60
C GLY A 504 -23.94 -3.27 -18.15
N TYR A 505 -25.08 -3.08 -17.46
CA TYR A 505 -25.15 -2.58 -16.08
C TYR A 505 -24.48 -3.52 -15.05
N ALA A 506 -24.43 -4.82 -15.32
CA ALA A 506 -23.79 -5.81 -14.44
C ALA A 506 -22.29 -5.49 -14.24
N LYS A 507 -21.61 -5.02 -15.29
CA LYS A 507 -20.20 -4.58 -15.24
C LYS A 507 -20.02 -3.38 -14.30
N GLY A 508 -20.91 -2.39 -14.38
CA GLY A 508 -20.93 -1.23 -13.48
C GLY A 508 -21.12 -1.63 -12.02
N ASN A 509 -22.04 -2.55 -11.73
CA ASN A 509 -22.29 -3.06 -10.38
C ASN A 509 -21.07 -3.78 -9.78
N ARG A 510 -20.42 -4.65 -10.55
CA ARG A 510 -19.19 -5.33 -10.11
C ARG A 510 -18.07 -4.34 -9.78
N ALA A 511 -17.92 -3.28 -10.58
CA ALA A 511 -16.92 -2.23 -10.33
C ALA A 511 -17.15 -1.53 -8.99
N ARG A 512 -18.42 -1.29 -8.64
CA ARG A 512 -18.82 -0.69 -7.38
C ARG A 512 -18.64 -1.63 -6.19
N MET A 513 -18.96 -2.91 -6.32
CA MET A 513 -18.67 -3.91 -5.28
C MET A 513 -17.17 -3.95 -4.93
N VAL A 514 -16.30 -3.92 -5.94
CA VAL A 514 -14.83 -3.88 -5.73
C VAL A 514 -14.41 -2.57 -5.04
N ALA A 515 -15.06 -1.45 -5.34
CA ALA A 515 -14.78 -0.18 -4.65
C ALA A 515 -15.21 -0.22 -3.18
N VAL A 516 -16.37 -0.80 -2.87
CA VAL A 516 -16.85 -0.94 -1.49
C VAL A 516 -15.98 -1.91 -0.70
N LEU A 517 -15.55 -3.05 -1.27
CA LEU A 517 -14.56 -3.93 -0.64
C LEU A 517 -13.27 -3.20 -0.25
N LYS A 518 -12.81 -2.24 -1.06
CA LYS A 518 -11.63 -1.42 -0.73
C LYS A 518 -11.90 -0.41 0.38
N LEU A 519 -13.08 0.19 0.39
CA LEU A 519 -13.52 1.07 1.48
C LEU A 519 -13.58 0.29 2.79
N GLU A 520 -14.16 -0.91 2.77
CA GLU A 520 -14.26 -1.82 3.91
C GLU A 520 -12.90 -2.19 4.51
N LEU A 521 -11.95 -2.59 3.66
CA LEU A 521 -10.58 -2.87 4.08
C LEU A 521 -9.90 -1.65 4.71
N THR A 522 -10.21 -0.45 4.20
CA THR A 522 -9.68 0.81 4.76
C THR A 522 -10.32 1.11 6.13
N MET A 523 -11.65 0.97 6.24
CA MET A 523 -12.38 1.15 7.49
C MET A 523 -11.90 0.18 8.58
N ALA A 524 -11.58 -1.07 8.22
CA ALA A 524 -11.03 -2.07 9.17
C ALA A 524 -9.78 -1.57 9.91
N LEU A 525 -8.88 -0.82 9.24
CA LEU A 525 -7.68 -0.26 9.86
C LEU A 525 -8.04 0.79 10.92
N PHE A 526 -8.98 1.67 10.59
CA PHE A 526 -9.47 2.70 11.51
C PHE A 526 -10.30 2.11 12.65
N SER A 527 -11.10 1.07 12.40
CA SER A 527 -11.81 0.31 13.44
C SER A 527 -10.85 -0.38 14.40
N MET A 528 -9.78 -0.99 13.89
CA MET A 528 -8.74 -1.57 14.75
C MET A 528 -8.02 -0.51 15.57
N PHE A 529 -7.65 0.62 14.97
CA PHE A 529 -7.06 1.76 15.70
C PHE A 529 -7.99 2.25 16.81
N THR A 530 -9.28 2.42 16.50
CA THR A 530 -10.30 2.89 17.42
C THR A 530 -10.51 1.92 18.57
N TYR A 531 -10.63 0.62 18.27
CA TYR A 531 -10.70 -0.44 19.28
C TYR A 531 -9.51 -0.35 20.24
N LEU A 532 -8.27 -0.31 19.71
CA LEU A 532 -7.07 -0.26 20.54
C LEU A 532 -7.04 0.99 21.44
N ARG A 533 -7.49 2.14 20.92
CA ARG A 533 -7.56 3.39 21.68
C ARG A 533 -8.64 3.35 22.77
N LEU A 534 -9.84 2.89 22.45
CA LEU A 534 -10.93 2.74 23.44
C LEU A 534 -10.55 1.73 24.54
N MET A 535 -9.95 0.59 24.15
CA MET A 535 -9.44 -0.38 25.12
C MET A 535 -8.32 0.20 25.98
N SER A 536 -7.41 1.00 25.41
CA SER A 536 -6.32 1.63 26.18
C SER A 536 -6.81 2.65 27.21
N PHE A 537 -7.98 3.27 26.99
CA PHE A 537 -8.62 4.14 27.97
C PHE A 537 -9.14 3.36 29.18
N MET A 538 -9.69 2.17 28.96
CA MET A 538 -10.16 1.27 30.02
C MET A 538 -9.02 0.57 30.77
N ASP A 539 -7.79 0.66 30.26
CA ASP A 539 -6.59 0.19 30.93
C ASP A 539 -6.08 1.27 31.89
N ALA A 540 -6.76 1.41 33.03
CA ALA A 540 -6.25 2.14 34.18
C ALA A 540 -5.09 1.35 34.81
N ASN A 541 -3.88 1.51 34.24
CA ASN A 541 -2.53 1.39 34.82
C ASN A 541 -1.53 1.14 33.68
N GLU A 542 -0.59 2.08 33.49
CA GLU A 542 0.32 2.16 32.34
C GLU A 542 1.46 1.11 32.33
N GLU A 543 1.53 0.17 33.27
CA GLU A 543 2.68 -0.73 33.42
C GLU A 543 2.45 -2.19 32.98
N LEU A 544 1.43 -2.48 32.17
CA LEU A 544 1.13 -3.85 31.74
C LEU A 544 1.35 -4.06 30.23
N SER A 545 2.17 -5.04 29.89
CA SER A 545 2.37 -5.57 28.54
C SER A 545 1.10 -6.24 28.00
N LEU A 546 0.98 -6.28 26.67
CA LEU A 546 -0.21 -6.76 25.95
C LEU A 546 -0.60 -8.22 26.22
N ARG A 547 0.33 -9.06 26.74
CA ARG A 547 0.08 -10.45 27.13
C ARG A 547 -0.56 -10.52 28.53
N GLU A 548 -0.21 -9.60 29.40
CA GLU A 548 -0.70 -9.50 30.77
C GLU A 548 -2.18 -9.10 30.80
N LYS A 549 -2.64 -8.30 29.83
CA LYS A 549 -4.07 -8.02 29.62
C LYS A 549 -4.90 -9.25 29.24
N ARG A 550 -4.28 -10.32 28.70
CA ARG A 550 -4.97 -11.58 28.33
C ARG A 550 -4.99 -12.62 29.45
N LEU A 551 -3.90 -12.72 30.21
CA LEU A 551 -3.81 -13.68 31.32
C LEU A 551 -4.73 -13.32 32.48
N HIS A 552 -5.00 -12.03 32.68
CA HIS A 552 -5.87 -11.58 33.74
C HIS A 552 -7.35 -11.90 33.56
N ALA A 553 -7.79 -12.56 32.47
CA ALA A 553 -9.16 -12.82 31.99
C ALA A 553 -10.14 -13.51 32.98
N HIS A 554 -9.74 -13.77 34.23
CA HIS A 554 -10.53 -14.53 35.21
C HIS A 554 -10.73 -13.87 36.60
N SER A 555 -10.62 -12.54 36.75
CA SER A 555 -10.93 -11.86 38.03
C SER A 555 -12.21 -11.00 37.96
N SER A 556 -12.90 -10.83 39.10
CA SER A 556 -14.25 -10.23 39.22
C SER A 556 -14.41 -8.81 38.65
N GLY A 557 -13.32 -8.04 38.51
CA GLY A 557 -13.30 -6.72 37.86
C GLY A 557 -13.30 -6.76 36.32
N GLN A 558 -13.69 -7.87 35.69
CA GLN A 558 -13.44 -8.10 34.26
C GLN A 558 -14.65 -8.53 33.43
N ALA A 559 -15.77 -8.91 34.05
CA ALA A 559 -17.01 -9.12 33.33
C ALA A 559 -17.41 -7.86 32.55
N TRP A 560 -17.24 -6.68 33.16
CA TRP A 560 -17.50 -5.40 32.49
C TRP A 560 -16.49 -5.10 31.37
N ARG A 561 -15.21 -5.46 31.50
CA ARG A 561 -14.20 -5.27 30.44
C ARG A 561 -14.41 -6.19 29.26
N PHE A 562 -14.72 -7.46 29.52
CA PHE A 562 -15.08 -8.42 28.49
C PHE A 562 -16.37 -8.00 27.80
N ALA A 563 -17.41 -7.61 28.56
CA ALA A 563 -18.64 -7.06 28.02
C ALA A 563 -18.42 -5.79 27.20
N ALA A 564 -17.57 -4.87 27.66
CA ALA A 564 -17.21 -3.66 26.92
C ALA A 564 -16.42 -3.98 25.65
N SER A 565 -15.45 -4.90 25.71
CA SER A 565 -14.69 -5.36 24.54
C SER A 565 -15.61 -6.02 23.51
N VAL A 566 -16.50 -6.92 23.95
CA VAL A 566 -17.49 -7.56 23.10
C VAL A 566 -18.44 -6.51 22.51
N GLY A 567 -18.94 -5.59 23.34
CA GLY A 567 -19.80 -4.49 22.90
C GLY A 567 -19.15 -3.58 21.86
N ILE A 568 -17.88 -3.19 22.05
CA ILE A 568 -17.12 -2.38 21.09
C ILE A 568 -16.87 -3.17 19.81
N ILE A 569 -16.46 -4.44 19.89
CA ILE A 569 -16.24 -5.28 18.71
C ILE A 569 -17.54 -5.46 17.93
N THR A 570 -18.64 -5.76 18.62
CA THR A 570 -19.97 -5.90 18.02
C THR A 570 -20.41 -4.60 17.35
N TRP A 571 -20.24 -3.45 18.01
CA TRP A 571 -20.52 -2.15 17.40
C TRP A 571 -19.65 -1.86 16.16
N LEU A 572 -18.34 -2.13 16.23
CA LEU A 572 -17.43 -1.94 15.10
C LEU A 572 -17.77 -2.86 13.92
N LEU A 573 -18.15 -4.11 14.21
CA LEU A 573 -18.64 -5.05 13.18
C LEU A 573 -19.97 -4.59 12.59
N LEU A 574 -20.92 -4.12 13.42
CA LEU A 574 -22.17 -3.56 12.95
C LEU A 574 -21.93 -2.32 12.07
N ALA A 575 -21.04 -1.41 12.46
CA ALA A 575 -20.65 -0.26 11.64
C ALA A 575 -20.05 -0.70 10.29
N GLN A 576 -19.31 -1.81 10.29
CA GLN A 576 -18.65 -2.33 9.10
C GLN A 576 -19.59 -3.15 8.20
N MET A 577 -20.68 -3.70 8.73
CA MET A 577 -21.69 -4.39 7.94
C MET A 577 -22.56 -3.46 7.07
N ALA A 578 -22.48 -2.13 7.28
CA ALA A 578 -23.39 -1.17 6.67
C ALA A 578 -23.38 -1.23 5.15
N TYR A 579 -22.19 -1.27 4.54
CA TYR A 579 -22.08 -1.30 3.09
C TYR A 579 -22.33 -2.71 2.50
N PRO A 580 -21.78 -3.81 3.05
CA PRO A 580 -22.08 -5.16 2.59
C PRO A 580 -23.57 -5.54 2.65
N LEU A 581 -24.30 -5.02 3.65
CA LEU A 581 -25.73 -5.31 3.79
C LEU A 581 -26.58 -4.77 2.62
N TYR A 582 -26.07 -3.83 1.80
CA TYR A 582 -26.76 -3.40 0.58
C TYR A 582 -26.90 -4.52 -0.47
N TRP A 583 -26.10 -5.60 -0.35
CA TRP A 583 -26.19 -6.79 -1.21
C TRP A 583 -26.62 -8.05 -0.45
N ALA A 584 -27.04 -7.92 0.80
CA ALA A 584 -27.54 -9.03 1.59
C ALA A 584 -29.01 -9.37 1.23
N GLY A 585 -29.44 -10.59 1.51
CA GLY A 585 -30.84 -10.98 1.33
C GLY A 585 -31.79 -10.16 2.21
N HIS A 586 -33.02 -9.94 1.73
CA HIS A 586 -34.00 -9.02 2.32
C HIS A 586 -34.26 -9.22 3.83
N ALA A 587 -34.25 -10.47 4.32
CA ALA A 587 -34.44 -10.78 5.74
C ALA A 587 -33.31 -10.24 6.62
N LEU A 588 -32.05 -10.45 6.22
CA LEU A 588 -30.88 -9.98 6.96
C LEU A 588 -30.73 -8.46 6.86
N GLN A 589 -31.06 -7.91 5.69
CA GLN A 589 -31.10 -6.48 5.46
C GLN A 589 -32.12 -5.82 6.40
N SER A 590 -33.39 -6.23 6.39
CA SER A 590 -34.43 -5.62 7.23
C SER A 590 -34.10 -5.63 8.74
N ALA A 591 -33.49 -6.70 9.25
CA ALA A 591 -33.19 -6.85 10.67
C ALA A 591 -32.02 -5.99 11.18
N LEU A 592 -30.96 -5.83 10.38
CA LEU A 592 -29.69 -5.24 10.85
C LEU A 592 -29.33 -3.90 10.19
N PHE A 593 -29.95 -3.53 9.07
CA PHE A 593 -29.50 -2.41 8.25
C PHE A 593 -29.57 -1.07 8.98
N THR A 594 -30.68 -0.77 9.67
CA THR A 594 -30.84 0.49 10.42
C THR A 594 -29.85 0.59 11.56
N VAL A 595 -29.67 -0.49 12.34
CA VAL A 595 -28.72 -0.53 13.46
C VAL A 595 -27.29 -0.38 12.95
N SER A 596 -26.97 -1.03 11.84
CA SER A 596 -25.68 -0.96 11.17
C SER A 596 -25.37 0.46 10.64
N LEU A 597 -26.36 1.12 10.03
CA LEU A 597 -26.23 2.49 9.57
C LEU A 597 -26.09 3.51 10.71
N ILE A 598 -26.85 3.37 11.79
CA ILE A 598 -26.65 4.20 12.99
C ILE A 598 -25.24 3.95 13.54
N SER A 599 -24.79 2.70 13.59
CA SER A 599 -23.47 2.32 14.08
C SER A 599 -22.34 2.96 13.27
N VAL A 600 -22.44 2.97 11.94
CA VAL A 600 -21.42 3.62 11.08
C VAL A 600 -21.45 5.16 11.18
N GLY A 601 -22.63 5.74 11.43
CA GLY A 601 -22.76 7.18 11.72
C GLY A 601 -22.04 7.58 13.01
N VAL A 602 -22.26 6.82 14.10
CA VAL A 602 -21.52 7.01 15.37
C VAL A 602 -20.03 6.78 15.18
N TRP A 603 -19.66 5.75 14.41
CA TRP A 603 -18.27 5.44 14.07
C TRP A 603 -17.60 6.62 13.40
N ASN A 604 -18.24 7.25 12.41
CA ASN A 604 -17.67 8.38 11.69
C ASN A 604 -17.41 9.59 12.62
N HIS A 605 -18.38 9.94 13.48
CA HIS A 605 -18.22 11.05 14.42
C HIS A 605 -17.10 10.79 15.44
N LEU A 606 -16.96 9.55 15.94
CA LEU A 606 -15.97 9.20 16.94
C LEU A 606 -14.56 9.03 16.34
N VAL A 607 -14.43 8.20 15.30
CA VAL A 607 -13.14 7.79 14.74
C VAL A 607 -12.38 8.95 14.13
N VAL A 608 -13.06 9.85 13.41
CA VAL A 608 -12.39 10.98 12.75
C VAL A 608 -11.85 11.97 13.78
N ILE A 609 -12.60 12.27 14.84
CA ILE A 609 -12.13 13.13 15.93
C ILE A 609 -10.92 12.48 16.63
N LEU A 610 -11.05 11.20 16.99
CA LEU A 610 -10.01 10.46 17.69
C LEU A 610 -8.72 10.34 16.88
N PHE A 611 -8.84 10.01 15.60
CA PHE A 611 -7.70 9.91 14.69
C PHE A 611 -7.08 11.28 14.38
N GLY A 612 -7.90 12.32 14.24
CA GLY A 612 -7.45 13.70 14.06
C GLY A 612 -6.60 14.18 15.24
N LEU A 613 -7.07 13.98 16.48
CA LEU A 613 -6.32 14.29 17.70
C LEU A 613 -5.02 13.51 17.79
N PHE A 614 -5.03 12.22 17.43
CA PHE A 614 -3.83 11.40 17.36
C PHE A 614 -2.80 11.95 16.36
N CYS A 615 -3.22 12.33 15.15
CA CYS A 615 -2.32 12.94 14.15
C CYS A 615 -1.71 14.25 14.64
N VAL A 616 -2.49 15.10 15.32
CA VAL A 616 -1.99 16.32 15.95
C VAL A 616 -0.97 15.99 17.04
N SER A 617 -1.22 14.97 17.86
CA SER A 617 -0.29 14.50 18.90
C SER A 617 1.04 14.00 18.34
N VAL A 618 0.99 13.20 17.26
CA VAL A 618 2.20 12.75 16.54
C VAL A 618 2.97 13.94 15.98
N PHE A 619 2.27 14.90 15.36
CA PHE A 619 2.89 16.12 14.83
C PHE A 619 3.57 16.95 15.92
N ILE A 620 2.90 17.16 17.06
CA ILE A 620 3.47 17.85 18.24
C ILE A 620 4.68 17.10 18.79
N SER A 621 4.62 15.77 18.86
CA SER A 621 5.74 14.94 19.33
C SER A 621 6.96 15.04 18.42
N LEU A 622 6.75 15.11 17.10
CA LEU A 622 7.81 15.37 16.12
C LEU A 622 8.43 16.77 16.28
N LEU A 623 7.64 17.78 16.69
CA LEU A 623 8.12 19.14 16.96
C LEU A 623 8.92 19.26 18.28
N ASN A 624 8.54 18.50 19.31
CA ASN A 624 9.13 18.60 20.65
C ASN A 624 10.41 17.77 20.87
N GLY A 625 10.85 16.98 19.88
CA GLY A 625 12.21 16.42 19.81
C GLY A 625 12.65 15.45 20.92
N ARG A 626 11.79 15.08 21.87
CA ARG A 626 12.22 14.32 23.05
C ARG A 626 12.31 12.80 22.90
N HIS A 627 11.86 12.18 21.79
CA HIS A 627 11.87 10.70 21.71
C HIS A 627 12.20 10.04 20.36
N TYR A 628 12.58 10.75 19.30
CA TYR A 628 12.95 10.10 18.03
C TYR A 628 14.18 10.75 17.37
N SER A 629 15.28 10.00 17.27
CA SER A 629 16.57 10.43 16.71
C SER A 629 16.60 10.54 15.16
N GLY A 630 15.46 10.80 14.51
CA GLY A 630 15.28 10.54 13.08
C GLY A 630 14.96 11.73 12.16
N SER A 631 14.70 12.95 12.66
CA SER A 631 14.19 14.03 11.80
C SER A 631 14.70 15.43 12.15
N HIS A 632 16.02 15.61 12.14
CA HIS A 632 16.64 16.94 12.30
C HIS A 632 16.26 17.94 11.18
N LEU A 633 15.82 17.49 10.01
CA LEU A 633 15.54 18.37 8.86
C LEU A 633 14.24 19.19 9.00
N ALA A 634 13.19 18.61 9.60
CA ALA A 634 11.91 19.31 9.79
C ALA A 634 11.98 20.37 10.92
N LEU A 635 12.75 20.05 11.97
CA LEU A 635 13.04 20.93 13.10
C LEU A 635 13.80 22.21 12.67
N ILE A 636 14.80 22.08 11.80
CA ILE A 636 15.59 23.22 11.28
C ILE A 636 14.74 24.19 10.46
N ILE A 637 13.75 23.68 9.72
CA ILE A 637 12.87 24.50 8.88
C ILE A 637 11.81 25.23 9.73
N PHE A 638 11.24 24.56 10.73
CA PHE A 638 10.13 25.09 11.51
C PHE A 638 10.59 26.04 12.65
N GLN A 639 11.73 25.77 13.28
CA GLN A 639 12.30 26.64 14.32
C GLN A 639 12.76 28.01 13.79
N ARG A 640 12.83 28.18 12.46
CA ARG A 640 13.23 29.42 11.78
C ARG A 640 12.09 30.45 11.62
N PHE A 641 10.83 30.07 11.88
CA PHE A 641 9.67 30.96 11.77
C PHE A 641 9.16 31.41 13.16
N SER A 642 9.20 32.71 13.44
CA SER A 642 8.76 33.32 14.71
C SER A 642 7.30 33.01 15.05
N THR A 643 6.43 32.95 14.04
CA THR A 643 5.00 32.66 14.17
C THR A 643 4.72 31.26 14.72
N GLY A 644 5.56 30.28 14.40
CA GLY A 644 5.44 28.92 14.90
C GLY A 644 5.70 28.81 16.41
N ARG A 645 6.64 29.61 16.94
CA ARG A 645 6.94 29.65 18.39
C ARG A 645 5.81 30.29 19.19
N THR A 646 5.18 31.34 18.65
CA THR A 646 4.07 32.03 19.32
C THR A 646 2.83 31.14 19.41
N LEU A 647 2.48 30.43 18.34
CA LEU A 647 1.37 29.48 18.34
C LEU A 647 1.61 28.36 19.35
N VAL A 648 2.79 27.74 19.34
CA VAL A 648 3.15 26.70 20.32
C VAL A 648 3.05 27.21 21.76
N LYS A 649 3.51 28.44 22.06
CA LYS A 649 3.36 29.04 23.39
C LYS A 649 1.90 29.26 23.81
N ILE A 650 1.04 29.71 22.90
CA ILE A 650 -0.40 29.89 23.16
C ILE A 650 -1.06 28.52 23.39
N PHE A 651 -0.76 27.51 22.56
CA PHE A 651 -1.31 26.17 22.67
C PHE A 651 -0.89 25.45 23.97
N PHE A 652 0.36 25.60 24.41
CA PHE A 652 0.86 25.00 25.64
C PHE A 652 0.60 25.85 26.90
N GLY A 653 0.08 27.07 26.76
CA GLY A 653 -0.35 27.92 27.89
C GLY A 653 -1.70 27.51 28.49
N CYS A 654 -2.55 26.82 27.72
CA CYS A 654 -3.84 26.31 28.19
C CYS A 654 -3.72 24.83 28.62
N ALA A 655 -3.97 24.55 29.90
CA ALA A 655 -3.89 23.20 30.46
C ALA A 655 -4.84 22.21 29.79
N PHE A 656 -6.06 22.66 29.46
CA PHE A 656 -7.05 21.86 28.74
C PHE A 656 -6.57 21.44 27.34
N LEU A 657 -6.10 22.38 26.53
CA LEU A 657 -5.61 22.08 25.18
C LEU A 657 -4.36 21.19 25.22
N ARG A 658 -3.48 21.40 26.21
CA ARG A 658 -2.32 20.55 26.42
C ARG A 658 -2.73 19.10 26.72
N SER A 659 -3.67 18.88 27.65
CA SER A 659 -4.17 17.53 27.93
C SER A 659 -4.86 16.92 26.70
N LEU A 660 -5.74 17.67 26.03
CA LEU A 660 -6.44 17.20 24.84
C LEU A 660 -5.51 16.76 23.69
N PHE A 661 -4.41 17.47 23.43
CA PHE A 661 -3.50 17.12 22.32
C PHE A 661 -2.35 16.18 22.69
N VAL A 662 -2.04 16.01 23.97
CA VAL A 662 -0.90 15.20 24.43
C VAL A 662 -1.35 13.91 25.11
N GLU A 663 -2.40 13.97 25.92
CA GLU A 663 -2.82 12.87 26.78
C GLU A 663 -3.81 11.93 26.07
N PRO A 664 -3.46 10.65 25.83
CA PRO A 664 -4.33 9.72 25.10
C PRO A 664 -5.68 9.50 25.76
N ARG A 665 -5.76 9.59 27.10
CA ARG A 665 -7.02 9.41 27.84
C ARG A 665 -7.98 10.56 27.62
N ALA A 666 -7.48 11.80 27.68
CA ALA A 666 -8.27 12.99 27.41
C ALA A 666 -8.80 12.99 25.96
N GLN A 667 -7.99 12.53 25.01
CA GLN A 667 -8.42 12.35 23.62
C GLN A 667 -9.59 11.39 23.48
N VAL A 668 -9.49 10.20 24.09
CA VAL A 668 -10.56 9.20 24.02
C VAL A 668 -11.84 9.72 24.68
N LEU A 669 -11.75 10.27 25.88
CA LEU A 669 -12.91 10.80 26.60
C LEU A 669 -13.60 11.92 25.81
N PHE A 670 -12.82 12.88 25.30
CA PHE A 670 -13.34 13.95 24.47
C PHE A 670 -13.99 13.42 23.19
N SER A 671 -13.35 12.49 22.48
CA SER A 671 -13.90 11.90 21.26
C SER A 671 -15.19 11.12 21.50
N VAL A 672 -15.32 10.42 22.62
CA VAL A 672 -16.56 9.71 22.99
C VAL A 672 -17.67 10.70 23.31
N ILE A 673 -17.42 11.68 24.20
CA ILE A 673 -18.43 12.67 24.60
C ILE A 673 -18.93 13.47 23.40
N VAL A 674 -18.00 14.06 22.64
CA VAL A 674 -18.33 14.90 21.49
C VAL A 674 -18.91 14.06 20.35
N GLY A 675 -18.35 12.86 20.10
CA GLY A 675 -18.83 11.98 19.05
C GLY A 675 -20.27 11.50 19.29
N VAL A 676 -20.60 11.11 20.53
CA VAL A 676 -21.97 10.71 20.91
C VAL A 676 -22.91 11.92 20.85
N PHE A 677 -22.51 13.07 21.41
CA PHE A 677 -23.32 14.29 21.39
C PHE A 677 -23.68 14.70 19.95
N ILE A 678 -22.69 14.80 19.05
CA ILE A 678 -22.93 15.15 17.65
C ILE A 678 -23.80 14.09 16.97
N SER A 679 -23.60 12.80 17.27
CA SER A 679 -24.42 11.72 16.68
C SER A 679 -25.89 11.82 17.10
N VAL A 680 -26.17 12.06 18.38
CA VAL A 680 -27.53 12.23 18.90
C VAL A 680 -28.20 13.46 18.29
N VAL A 681 -27.50 14.61 18.30
CA VAL A 681 -28.02 15.86 17.73
C VAL A 681 -28.28 15.71 16.23
N SER A 682 -27.37 15.09 15.49
CA SER A 682 -27.51 14.85 14.04
C SER A 682 -28.65 13.88 13.72
N PHE A 683 -28.90 12.89 14.59
CA PHE A 683 -30.01 11.95 14.46
C PHE A 683 -31.36 12.61 14.72
N LEU A 684 -31.48 13.38 15.80
CA LEU A 684 -32.73 14.08 16.14
C LEU A 684 -33.11 15.13 15.10
N CYS A 685 -32.14 15.74 14.44
CA CYS A 685 -32.36 16.81 13.48
C CYS A 685 -32.37 16.35 12.00
N CYS A 686 -32.15 15.06 11.70
CA CYS A 686 -31.96 14.59 10.32
C CYS A 686 -33.18 14.85 9.41
N ASN A 687 -34.38 14.83 9.99
CA ASN A 687 -35.66 15.03 9.30
C ASN A 687 -36.13 16.50 9.31
N MET A 688 -35.36 17.43 9.90
CA MET A 688 -35.73 18.84 9.94
C MET A 688 -35.46 19.49 8.58
N LEU A 689 -36.51 19.68 7.78
CA LEU A 689 -36.44 20.32 6.47
C LEU A 689 -36.44 21.84 6.60
N ILE A 690 -35.43 22.49 6.01
CA ILE A 690 -35.32 23.94 5.95
C ILE A 690 -35.50 24.41 4.52
N VAL A 691 -36.43 25.33 4.31
CA VAL A 691 -36.57 26.03 3.03
C VAL A 691 -35.63 27.24 3.04
N LYS A 692 -34.85 27.37 1.98
CA LYS A 692 -33.95 28.51 1.75
C LYS A 692 -34.26 29.15 0.42
N GLU A 693 -34.18 30.46 0.35
CA GLU A 693 -34.38 31.21 -0.89
C GLU A 693 -33.03 31.64 -1.48
N GLN A 694 -32.88 31.50 -2.80
CA GLN A 694 -31.72 31.99 -3.55
C GLN A 694 -32.18 32.76 -4.78
N ILE A 695 -31.70 33.99 -4.93
CA ILE A 695 -31.97 34.82 -6.10
C ILE A 695 -30.78 34.72 -7.05
N PHE A 696 -31.04 34.46 -8.33
CA PHE A 696 -30.03 34.54 -9.40
C PHE A 696 -30.39 35.62 -10.40
N PHE A 697 -29.39 36.43 -10.75
CA PHE A 697 -29.50 37.42 -11.81
C PHE A 697 -29.03 36.77 -13.12
N VAL A 698 -29.93 36.69 -14.09
CA VAL A 698 -29.69 36.06 -15.41
C VAL A 698 -29.80 37.12 -16.50
N ASN A 699 -28.87 37.09 -17.46
CA ASN A 699 -28.90 38.00 -18.60
C ASN A 699 -30.00 37.57 -19.58
N ASP A 700 -30.59 38.54 -20.28
CA ASP A 700 -31.62 38.30 -21.30
C ASP A 700 -32.85 37.55 -20.77
N LEU A 701 -33.14 37.67 -19.46
CA LEU A 701 -34.34 37.11 -18.86
C LEU A 701 -35.57 37.86 -19.41
N PRO A 702 -36.55 37.19 -20.03
CA PRO A 702 -37.79 37.82 -20.47
C PRO A 702 -38.51 38.49 -19.30
N HIS A 703 -39.16 39.63 -19.54
CA HIS A 703 -39.90 40.35 -18.50
C HIS A 703 -41.02 39.48 -17.90
N GLU A 704 -41.63 38.59 -18.68
CA GLU A 704 -42.66 37.66 -18.21
C GLU A 704 -42.11 36.55 -17.29
N ALA A 705 -40.78 36.35 -17.29
CA ALA A 705 -40.08 35.40 -16.43
C ALA A 705 -39.46 36.06 -15.19
N GLU A 706 -39.58 37.38 -15.04
CA GLU A 706 -39.05 38.07 -13.87
C GLU A 706 -39.81 37.66 -12.60
N GLY A 707 -39.07 37.14 -11.62
CA GLY A 707 -39.64 36.62 -10.38
C GLY A 707 -40.12 35.18 -10.45
N ILE A 708 -39.88 34.44 -11.53
CA ILE A 708 -40.21 33.01 -11.62
C ILE A 708 -39.50 32.21 -10.51
N ARG A 709 -40.24 31.31 -9.84
CA ARG A 709 -39.76 30.54 -8.68
C ARG A 709 -39.69 29.05 -8.98
N PHE A 710 -38.56 28.42 -8.69
CA PHE A 710 -38.34 26.98 -8.85
C PHE A 710 -37.98 26.33 -7.52
N ALA A 711 -38.58 25.19 -7.19
CA ALA A 711 -38.09 24.35 -6.10
C ALA A 711 -36.99 23.42 -6.62
N LEU A 712 -35.80 23.49 -6.03
CA LEU A 712 -34.71 22.56 -6.26
C LEU A 712 -34.67 21.53 -5.13
N VAL A 713 -34.87 20.27 -5.52
CA VAL A 713 -34.86 19.09 -4.65
C VAL A 713 -33.83 18.12 -5.21
N SER A 714 -32.80 17.80 -4.43
CA SER A 714 -31.74 16.87 -4.80
C SER A 714 -31.50 15.86 -3.67
N ASP A 715 -30.87 14.72 -3.98
CA ASP A 715 -30.33 13.81 -2.97
C ASP A 715 -31.38 13.32 -1.94
N ILE A 716 -32.49 12.75 -2.42
CA ILE A 716 -33.53 12.16 -1.56
C ILE A 716 -33.07 10.82 -0.97
N HIS A 717 -32.35 10.00 -1.76
CA HIS A 717 -31.88 8.67 -1.35
C HIS A 717 -32.96 7.74 -0.78
N ALA A 718 -34.11 7.63 -1.46
CA ALA A 718 -35.18 6.71 -1.08
C ALA A 718 -34.61 5.28 -0.99
N GLY A 719 -34.72 4.67 0.19
CA GLY A 719 -33.95 3.47 0.52
C GLY A 719 -34.26 3.00 1.93
N ALA A 720 -33.33 2.33 2.58
CA ALA A 720 -33.62 1.71 3.88
C ALA A 720 -33.91 2.71 5.01
N THR A 721 -33.29 3.89 5.00
CA THR A 721 -33.44 4.92 6.05
C THR A 721 -34.35 6.08 5.67
N VAL A 722 -34.67 6.21 4.37
CA VAL A 722 -35.61 7.20 3.83
C VAL A 722 -36.82 6.46 3.27
N GLY A 723 -37.92 6.52 4.01
CA GLY A 723 -39.19 5.89 3.68
C GLY A 723 -40.17 6.83 3.00
N GLU A 724 -41.37 6.31 2.75
CA GLU A 724 -42.47 7.06 2.11
C GLU A 724 -42.87 8.31 2.90
N GLU A 725 -42.88 8.24 4.24
CA GLU A 725 -43.29 9.34 5.11
C GLU A 725 -42.36 10.56 4.99
N GLN A 726 -41.04 10.34 4.96
CA GLN A 726 -40.08 11.43 4.79
C GLN A 726 -40.24 12.11 3.42
N ILE A 727 -40.49 11.32 2.38
CA ILE A 727 -40.69 11.83 1.02
C ILE A 727 -42.01 12.60 0.92
N ALA A 728 -43.07 12.13 1.59
CA ALA A 728 -44.33 12.86 1.71
C ALA A 728 -44.13 14.23 2.37
N LYS A 729 -43.36 14.31 3.46
CA LYS A 729 -43.02 15.59 4.12
C LYS A 729 -42.26 16.55 3.19
N VAL A 730 -41.35 16.03 2.35
CA VAL A 730 -40.68 16.84 1.31
C VAL A 730 -41.69 17.38 0.32
N VAL A 731 -42.61 16.55 -0.18
CA VAL A 731 -43.64 16.95 -1.14
C VAL A 731 -44.57 17.99 -0.56
N ASP A 732 -45.05 17.79 0.67
CA ASP A 732 -45.92 18.74 1.38
C ASP A 732 -45.20 20.08 1.59
N ARG A 733 -43.93 20.03 1.98
CA ARG A 733 -43.13 21.26 2.17
C ARG A 733 -42.90 21.99 0.85
N VAL A 734 -42.56 21.29 -0.24
CA VAL A 734 -42.40 21.92 -1.58
C VAL A 734 -43.73 22.54 -2.05
N ASN A 735 -44.84 21.81 -1.91
CA ASN A 735 -46.16 22.29 -2.29
C ASN A 735 -46.58 23.54 -1.50
N SER A 736 -46.15 23.67 -0.23
CA SER A 736 -46.43 24.84 0.59
C SER A 736 -45.76 26.14 0.11
N GLU A 737 -44.74 26.04 -0.76
CA GLU A 737 -43.98 27.21 -1.25
C GLU A 737 -44.56 27.82 -2.55
N ASN A 738 -45.59 27.20 -3.15
CA ASN A 738 -46.26 27.67 -4.37
C ASN A 738 -45.28 28.03 -5.51
N VAL A 739 -44.47 27.07 -5.94
CA VAL A 739 -43.45 27.25 -6.99
C VAL A 739 -43.98 27.02 -8.41
N ASP A 740 -43.36 27.67 -9.40
CA ASP A 740 -43.72 27.55 -10.82
C ASP A 740 -43.26 26.22 -11.43
N ALA A 741 -42.11 25.70 -11.02
CA ALA A 741 -41.62 24.37 -11.41
C ALA A 741 -40.85 23.69 -10.28
N VAL A 742 -40.74 22.36 -10.35
CA VAL A 742 -39.93 21.55 -9.42
C VAL A 742 -38.81 20.87 -10.19
N PHE A 743 -37.58 21.01 -9.73
CA PHE A 743 -36.39 20.40 -10.29
C PHE A 743 -35.86 19.32 -9.34
N LEU A 744 -35.96 18.06 -9.77
CA LEU A 744 -35.44 16.87 -9.11
C LEU A 744 -34.06 16.53 -9.68
N VAL A 745 -33.00 16.86 -8.95
CA VAL A 745 -31.62 16.81 -9.46
C VAL A 745 -30.84 15.63 -8.87
N GLY A 746 -31.11 14.44 -9.41
CA GLY A 746 -30.38 13.17 -9.19
C GLY A 746 -30.30 12.63 -7.76
N ASP A 747 -29.85 11.38 -7.64
CA ASP A 747 -29.72 10.63 -6.39
C ASP A 747 -31.03 10.56 -5.59
N MET A 748 -32.09 10.11 -6.26
CA MET A 748 -33.42 9.95 -5.68
C MET A 748 -33.57 8.59 -4.97
N VAL A 749 -32.74 7.59 -5.28
CA VAL A 749 -32.97 6.18 -4.91
C VAL A 749 -31.70 5.42 -4.51
N ASP A 750 -31.80 4.53 -3.52
CA ASP A 750 -30.69 3.72 -2.96
C ASP A 750 -30.96 2.19 -3.05
N SER A 751 -31.92 1.75 -3.86
CA SER A 751 -32.31 0.34 -4.00
C SER A 751 -32.95 0.06 -5.38
N PRO A 752 -33.07 -1.20 -5.84
CA PRO A 752 -33.75 -1.53 -7.08
C PRO A 752 -35.22 -1.12 -7.11
N ARG A 753 -35.74 -0.82 -8.31
CA ARG A 753 -37.14 -0.39 -8.49
C ARG A 753 -38.16 -1.39 -7.94
N SER A 754 -37.93 -2.69 -8.14
CA SER A 754 -38.82 -3.76 -7.66
C SER A 754 -39.14 -3.62 -6.17
N ASP A 755 -38.18 -3.13 -5.38
CA ASP A 755 -38.23 -3.23 -3.93
C ASP A 755 -38.81 -1.96 -3.30
N ILE A 756 -38.53 -0.79 -3.88
CA ILE A 756 -38.81 0.51 -3.21
C ILE A 756 -39.65 1.49 -4.03
N TRP A 757 -40.16 1.12 -5.21
CA TRP A 757 -40.94 2.06 -6.05
C TRP A 757 -42.14 2.70 -5.31
N HIS A 758 -42.78 1.96 -4.40
CA HIS A 758 -43.93 2.43 -3.62
C HIS A 758 -43.55 3.61 -2.71
N ARG A 759 -42.32 3.65 -2.19
CA ARG A 759 -41.84 4.73 -1.30
C ARG A 759 -41.74 6.07 -2.00
N LEU A 760 -41.56 6.07 -3.31
CA LEU A 760 -41.46 7.28 -4.14
C LEU A 760 -42.81 7.76 -4.67
N ARG A 761 -43.89 7.02 -4.41
CA ARG A 761 -45.26 7.39 -4.82
C ARG A 761 -45.65 8.82 -4.42
N PRO A 762 -45.25 9.36 -3.25
CA PRO A 762 -45.59 10.74 -2.90
C PRO A 762 -45.14 11.78 -3.93
N LEU A 763 -44.06 11.54 -4.68
CA LEU A 763 -43.56 12.47 -5.70
C LEU A 763 -44.57 12.72 -6.83
N LYS A 764 -45.53 11.81 -7.05
CA LYS A 764 -46.64 12.00 -7.99
C LYS A 764 -47.52 13.20 -7.62
N TYR A 765 -47.55 13.59 -6.35
CA TYR A 765 -48.39 14.67 -5.83
C TYR A 765 -47.67 16.02 -5.76
N LEU A 766 -46.48 16.15 -6.33
CA LEU A 766 -45.84 17.45 -6.52
C LEU A 766 -46.70 18.34 -7.43
N ARG A 767 -47.03 19.54 -6.94
CA ARG A 767 -47.85 20.52 -7.63
C ARG A 767 -46.99 21.71 -8.04
N SER A 768 -47.05 22.06 -9.31
CA SER A 768 -46.41 23.26 -9.86
C SER A 768 -47.07 23.65 -11.18
N ARG A 769 -46.90 24.91 -11.59
CA ARG A 769 -47.50 25.45 -12.83
C ARG A 769 -46.99 24.75 -14.09
N PHE A 770 -45.67 24.53 -14.18
CA PHE A 770 -45.01 23.96 -15.37
C PHE A 770 -44.69 22.45 -15.23
N GLY A 771 -44.93 21.88 -14.06
CA GLY A 771 -44.65 20.48 -13.74
C GLY A 771 -43.29 20.25 -13.09
N SER A 772 -42.94 18.97 -12.95
CA SER A 772 -41.70 18.51 -12.32
C SER A 772 -40.73 17.95 -13.36
N PHE A 773 -39.45 18.24 -13.19
CA PHE A 773 -38.36 17.86 -14.08
C PHE A 773 -37.33 17.02 -13.35
N TYR A 774 -36.73 16.04 -14.03
CA TYR A 774 -35.80 15.10 -13.42
C TYR A 774 -34.58 14.82 -14.28
N VAL A 775 -33.41 14.75 -13.65
CA VAL A 775 -32.14 14.24 -14.21
C VAL A 775 -31.58 13.13 -13.33
N THR A 776 -30.86 12.19 -13.92
CA THR A 776 -30.25 11.07 -13.18
C THR A 776 -29.03 11.51 -12.37
N GLY A 777 -28.86 10.89 -11.21
CA GLY A 777 -27.63 10.93 -10.42
C GLY A 777 -26.88 9.61 -10.51
N ASN A 778 -25.76 9.49 -9.80
CA ASN A 778 -24.96 8.27 -9.82
C ASN A 778 -25.71 7.09 -9.16
N HIS A 779 -26.55 7.37 -8.17
CA HIS A 779 -27.22 6.35 -7.37
C HIS A 779 -28.25 5.50 -8.14
N GLU A 780 -28.92 6.08 -9.13
CA GLU A 780 -29.83 5.33 -10.01
C GLU A 780 -29.12 4.21 -10.77
N TYR A 781 -27.82 4.36 -11.02
CA TYR A 781 -27.01 3.30 -11.62
C TYR A 781 -26.48 2.33 -10.57
N TYR A 782 -26.29 2.74 -9.32
CA TYR A 782 -25.58 1.97 -8.29
C TYR A 782 -26.41 0.78 -7.81
N TYR A 783 -27.73 0.96 -7.81
CA TYR A 783 -28.67 0.04 -7.18
C TYR A 783 -29.65 -0.59 -8.17
N GLY A 784 -29.23 -0.83 -9.42
CA GLY A 784 -30.03 -1.54 -10.41
C GLY A 784 -29.89 -0.96 -11.81
N ASN A 785 -30.90 -1.17 -12.64
CA ASN A 785 -30.99 -0.58 -13.97
C ASN A 785 -31.64 0.80 -13.91
N ALA A 786 -30.89 1.87 -14.15
CA ALA A 786 -31.40 3.25 -14.11
C ALA A 786 -32.56 3.49 -15.09
N LEU A 787 -32.64 2.72 -16.18
CA LEU A 787 -33.75 2.83 -17.15
C LEU A 787 -35.11 2.51 -16.51
N ASP A 788 -35.15 1.57 -15.56
CA ASP A 788 -36.38 1.20 -14.86
C ASP A 788 -36.92 2.38 -14.05
N TRP A 789 -36.01 3.12 -13.40
CA TRP A 789 -36.33 4.33 -12.67
C TRP A 789 -36.82 5.46 -13.57
N ILE A 790 -36.19 5.64 -14.75
CA ILE A 790 -36.65 6.61 -15.76
C ILE A 790 -38.09 6.33 -16.19
N VAL A 791 -38.44 5.06 -16.44
CA VAL A 791 -39.82 4.66 -16.78
C VAL A 791 -40.77 4.98 -15.63
N GLN A 792 -40.36 4.69 -14.39
CA GLN A 792 -41.18 4.94 -13.20
C GLN A 792 -41.46 6.43 -12.98
N PHE A 793 -40.46 7.30 -13.10
CA PHE A 793 -40.65 8.75 -12.93
C PHE A 793 -41.54 9.33 -14.03
N LYS A 794 -41.43 8.85 -15.27
CA LYS A 794 -42.38 9.21 -16.33
C LYS A 794 -43.81 8.80 -15.99
N ALA A 795 -44.00 7.61 -15.41
CA ALA A 795 -45.32 7.15 -14.96
C ALA A 795 -45.91 7.98 -13.81
N PHE A 796 -45.06 8.65 -13.02
CA PHE A 796 -45.49 9.64 -12.02
C PHE A 796 -45.82 11.01 -12.61
N GLY A 797 -45.69 11.20 -13.93
CA GLY A 797 -45.92 12.50 -14.58
C GLY A 797 -44.71 13.43 -14.51
N ILE A 798 -43.54 12.94 -14.10
CA ILE A 798 -42.30 13.72 -14.00
C ILE A 798 -41.58 13.69 -15.36
N ARG A 799 -41.17 14.86 -15.85
CA ARG A 799 -40.49 15.03 -17.13
C ARG A 799 -39.01 14.71 -16.98
N VAL A 800 -38.56 13.60 -17.56
CA VAL A 800 -37.15 13.17 -17.51
C VAL A 800 -36.33 13.79 -18.64
N LEU A 801 -35.25 14.49 -18.28
CA LEU A 801 -34.33 15.18 -19.18
C LEU A 801 -33.03 14.37 -19.39
N ASP A 802 -33.09 13.33 -20.21
CA ASP A 802 -31.96 12.43 -20.54
C ASP A 802 -31.11 13.00 -21.70
N ASN A 803 -30.20 13.94 -21.39
CA ASN A 803 -29.51 14.82 -22.35
C ASN A 803 -30.50 15.51 -23.30
N ARG A 804 -31.57 16.08 -22.72
CA ARG A 804 -32.64 16.76 -23.46
C ARG A 804 -32.90 18.13 -22.86
N TYR A 805 -33.56 18.96 -23.65
CA TYR A 805 -34.03 20.28 -23.25
C TYR A 805 -35.54 20.39 -23.41
N LEU A 806 -36.12 21.37 -22.72
CA LEU A 806 -37.48 21.83 -22.87
C LEU A 806 -37.49 23.36 -22.83
N LEU A 807 -38.23 24.00 -23.74
CA LEU A 807 -38.51 25.43 -23.65
C LEU A 807 -39.74 25.65 -22.75
N LEU A 808 -39.60 26.44 -21.69
CA LEU A 808 -40.71 26.92 -20.88
C LEU A 808 -41.35 28.12 -21.57
N CYS A 809 -42.51 27.89 -22.18
CA CYS A 809 -43.34 28.95 -22.78
C CYS A 809 -44.12 29.68 -21.70
N LEU A 810 -43.88 30.98 -21.54
CA LEU A 810 -44.42 31.79 -20.44
C LEU A 810 -45.87 32.27 -20.69
N MET A 811 -46.36 32.15 -21.93
CA MET A 811 -47.64 32.68 -22.41
C MET A 811 -48.83 31.70 -22.36
N LEU A 812 -48.64 30.44 -21.96
CA LEU A 812 -49.74 29.44 -21.97
C LEU A 812 -50.17 29.06 -20.55
N GLN A 813 -51.25 29.70 -20.08
CA GLN A 813 -52.16 29.16 -19.07
C GLN A 813 -53.18 28.27 -19.78
N SER A 814 -52.86 27.02 -20.11
CA SER A 814 -53.82 25.91 -20.25
C SER A 814 -53.16 24.71 -20.94
N THR A 815 -53.73 23.56 -20.63
CA THR A 815 -53.37 22.18 -20.89
C THR A 815 -52.99 21.82 -22.33
N SER A 816 -52.01 20.90 -22.44
CA SER A 816 -51.95 19.83 -23.44
C SER A 816 -52.09 20.20 -24.92
N VAL A 817 -51.17 20.99 -25.48
CA VAL A 817 -50.94 21.02 -26.93
C VAL A 817 -49.45 20.93 -27.24
N TRP A 818 -49.05 19.82 -27.85
CA TRP A 818 -47.75 19.63 -28.47
C TRP A 818 -47.79 20.26 -29.86
N GLN A 819 -47.31 21.49 -30.02
CA GLN A 819 -47.21 22.08 -31.35
C GLN A 819 -45.78 22.01 -31.86
N LYS A 820 -45.64 21.31 -33.00
CA LYS A 820 -44.45 21.36 -33.86
C LYS A 820 -44.11 22.82 -34.14
N GLN A 821 -42.84 23.12 -33.95
CA GLN A 821 -42.21 24.40 -34.19
C GLN A 821 -42.41 24.86 -35.63
N SER A 822 -43.22 25.90 -35.81
CA SER A 822 -43.15 26.79 -36.97
C SER A 822 -43.85 28.11 -36.64
N SER A 823 -43.08 29.21 -36.62
CA SER A 823 -43.53 30.60 -36.85
C SER A 823 -44.20 31.42 -35.73
N LEU A 824 -43.89 31.21 -34.45
CA LEU A 824 -44.17 32.22 -33.39
C LEU A 824 -42.91 32.47 -32.55
N ASN A 825 -42.51 33.74 -32.45
CA ASN A 825 -41.37 34.24 -31.69
C ASN A 825 -41.75 34.26 -30.20
N VAL A 826 -41.75 33.10 -29.56
CA VAL A 826 -42.19 32.94 -28.18
C VAL A 826 -41.01 33.11 -27.23
N SER A 827 -41.06 34.14 -26.36
CA SER A 827 -40.09 34.33 -25.27
C SER A 827 -40.22 33.22 -24.22
N GLY A 828 -39.10 32.63 -23.79
CA GLY A 828 -39.11 31.51 -22.86
C GLY A 828 -37.74 31.21 -22.26
N ILE A 829 -37.70 30.31 -21.27
CA ILE A 829 -36.47 29.84 -20.62
C ILE A 829 -36.16 28.42 -21.13
N CYS A 830 -34.94 28.16 -21.59
CA CYS A 830 -34.54 26.80 -21.93
C CYS A 830 -34.12 26.05 -20.66
N ILE A 831 -34.80 24.94 -20.34
CA ILE A 831 -34.41 24.01 -19.28
C ILE A 831 -33.75 22.80 -19.94
N ALA A 832 -32.45 22.64 -19.76
CA ALA A 832 -31.70 21.49 -20.23
C ALA A 832 -31.36 20.55 -19.07
N GLY A 833 -31.35 19.25 -19.30
CA GLY A 833 -30.86 18.27 -18.33
C GLY A 833 -29.81 17.37 -18.96
N VAL A 834 -28.73 17.15 -18.22
CA VAL A 834 -27.63 16.25 -18.61
C VAL A 834 -27.62 15.03 -17.70
N ASN A 835 -27.26 13.87 -18.26
CA ASN A 835 -27.08 12.67 -17.45
C ASN A 835 -25.90 12.82 -16.49
N ASP A 836 -25.90 12.08 -15.39
CA ASP A 836 -24.79 12.10 -14.44
C ASP A 836 -23.43 11.84 -15.11
N TYR A 837 -22.40 12.50 -14.59
CA TYR A 837 -21.03 12.38 -15.09
C TYR A 837 -20.49 10.93 -15.05
N SER A 838 -20.93 10.12 -14.09
CA SER A 838 -20.52 8.72 -13.96
C SER A 838 -21.30 7.75 -14.87
N SER A 839 -22.35 8.21 -15.54
CA SER A 839 -23.21 7.40 -16.42
C SER A 839 -22.42 6.67 -17.52
N GLY A 840 -21.32 7.22 -18.01
CA GLY A 840 -20.44 6.56 -18.98
C GLY A 840 -19.77 5.28 -18.46
N ARG A 841 -19.71 5.08 -17.14
CA ARG A 841 -19.21 3.85 -16.49
C ARG A 841 -20.32 2.88 -16.09
N SER A 842 -21.58 3.26 -16.28
CA SER A 842 -22.73 2.43 -15.93
C SER A 842 -22.84 1.20 -16.84
N GLY A 843 -22.36 1.28 -18.08
CA GLY A 843 -22.54 0.25 -19.10
C GLY A 843 -23.90 0.28 -19.79
N ILE A 844 -24.76 1.29 -19.53
CA ILE A 844 -26.03 1.47 -20.23
C ILE A 844 -25.78 2.14 -21.59
N GLU A 845 -26.26 1.51 -22.66
CA GLU A 845 -26.09 2.02 -24.02
C GLU A 845 -26.91 3.29 -24.27
N GLY A 846 -26.32 4.27 -24.96
CA GLY A 846 -26.98 5.54 -25.32
C GLY A 846 -27.22 6.51 -24.16
N HIS A 847 -26.91 6.11 -22.92
CA HIS A 847 -27.20 6.87 -21.70
C HIS A 847 -25.89 7.29 -21.00
N ARG A 848 -25.15 8.21 -21.64
CA ARG A 848 -23.89 8.80 -21.17
C ARG A 848 -24.02 10.30 -20.97
N PHE A 849 -23.13 10.92 -20.20
CA PHE A 849 -23.04 12.38 -20.08
C PHE A 849 -22.77 13.00 -21.47
N ASP A 850 -23.63 13.92 -21.91
CA ASP A 850 -23.50 14.62 -23.20
C ASP A 850 -24.15 16.02 -23.14
N ALA A 851 -23.35 17.02 -22.75
CA ALA A 851 -23.81 18.40 -22.62
C ALA A 851 -24.18 19.05 -23.96
N VAL A 852 -23.44 18.74 -25.02
CA VAL A 852 -23.72 19.28 -26.37
C VAL A 852 -25.08 18.82 -26.85
N ARG A 853 -25.37 17.52 -26.73
CA ARG A 853 -26.67 16.96 -27.12
C ARG A 853 -27.84 17.58 -26.35
N ALA A 854 -27.64 17.90 -25.08
CA ALA A 854 -28.65 18.55 -24.25
C ALA A 854 -28.91 20.00 -24.68
N LEU A 855 -27.87 20.73 -25.09
CA LEU A 855 -27.92 22.17 -25.34
C LEU A 855 -28.12 22.57 -26.81
N GLN A 856 -27.76 21.73 -27.77
CA GLN A 856 -27.68 22.04 -29.21
C GLN A 856 -28.94 22.64 -29.85
N LYS A 857 -30.11 22.44 -29.24
CA LYS A 857 -31.39 22.92 -29.74
C LYS A 857 -32.07 23.94 -28.81
N CYS A 858 -31.39 24.36 -27.74
CA CYS A 858 -31.78 25.57 -27.03
C CYS A 858 -31.49 26.78 -27.92
N ASP A 859 -32.41 27.76 -27.92
CA ASP A 859 -32.14 29.07 -28.50
C ASP A 859 -31.01 29.75 -27.71
N GLN A 860 -29.95 30.16 -28.41
CA GLN A 860 -28.77 30.77 -27.80
C GLN A 860 -29.02 32.22 -27.35
N THR A 861 -30.12 32.83 -27.80
CA THR A 861 -30.56 34.16 -27.38
C THR A 861 -31.41 34.14 -26.12
N ALA A 862 -31.98 32.97 -25.76
CA ALA A 862 -32.78 32.76 -24.57
C ALA A 862 -31.90 32.34 -23.37
N PRO A 863 -32.33 32.62 -22.12
CA PRO A 863 -31.64 32.16 -20.93
C PRO A 863 -31.72 30.63 -20.79
N VAL A 864 -30.62 30.01 -20.40
CA VAL A 864 -30.48 28.55 -20.28
C VAL A 864 -30.17 28.14 -18.85
N VAL A 865 -31.07 27.35 -18.26
CA VAL A 865 -30.89 26.69 -16.95
C VAL A 865 -30.60 25.21 -17.19
N VAL A 866 -29.48 24.71 -16.66
CA VAL A 866 -29.03 23.33 -16.82
C VAL A 866 -29.16 22.57 -15.50
N LEU A 867 -29.89 21.47 -15.50
CA LEU A 867 -29.96 20.52 -14.41
C LEU A 867 -28.85 19.48 -14.58
N SER A 868 -27.95 19.38 -13.61
CA SER A 868 -26.86 18.40 -13.61
C SER A 868 -26.59 17.91 -12.20
N HIS A 869 -26.67 16.61 -11.95
CA HIS A 869 -26.50 16.10 -10.59
C HIS A 869 -25.09 16.32 -10.04
N ASN A 870 -24.04 16.04 -10.82
CA ASN A 870 -22.65 16.10 -10.36
C ASN A 870 -21.97 17.43 -10.72
N PRO A 871 -21.53 18.25 -9.75
CA PRO A 871 -20.97 19.57 -10.01
C PRO A 871 -19.62 19.53 -10.73
N ALA A 872 -18.92 18.39 -10.74
CA ALA A 872 -17.69 18.22 -11.51
C ALA A 872 -17.91 18.45 -13.03
N SER A 873 -19.14 18.20 -13.52
CA SER A 873 -19.52 18.42 -14.92
C SER A 873 -19.63 19.90 -15.31
N ALA A 874 -19.67 20.83 -14.35
CA ALA A 874 -19.98 22.24 -14.61
C ALA A 874 -19.02 22.91 -15.61
N LYS A 875 -17.74 22.55 -15.61
CA LYS A 875 -16.77 23.07 -16.61
C LYS A 875 -17.03 22.51 -18.00
N GLU A 876 -17.37 21.24 -18.11
CA GLU A 876 -17.67 20.63 -19.42
C GLU A 876 -19.00 21.13 -20.00
N ILE A 877 -19.94 21.54 -19.14
CA ILE A 877 -21.19 22.20 -19.56
C ILE A 877 -20.90 23.65 -20.00
N ALA A 878 -20.21 24.43 -19.17
CA ALA A 878 -19.97 25.86 -19.43
C ALA A 878 -18.96 26.11 -20.58
N PHE A 879 -18.00 25.21 -20.77
CA PHE A 879 -17.00 25.24 -21.84
C PHE A 879 -17.16 24.02 -22.76
N ASN A 880 -18.41 23.74 -23.17
CA ASN A 880 -18.70 22.64 -24.09
C ASN A 880 -18.06 22.89 -25.47
N SER A 881 -17.83 21.81 -26.24
CA SER A 881 -17.07 21.88 -27.49
C SER A 881 -17.68 22.77 -28.58
N GLU A 882 -18.99 23.01 -28.51
CA GLU A 882 -19.75 23.82 -29.46
C GLU A 882 -20.00 25.26 -28.97
N ASN A 883 -19.41 25.66 -27.82
CA ASN A 883 -19.61 26.97 -27.18
C ASN A 883 -21.09 27.34 -26.95
N LEU A 884 -21.94 26.35 -26.69
CA LEU A 884 -23.37 26.56 -26.43
C LEU A 884 -23.59 27.25 -25.08
N ARG A 885 -24.56 28.16 -25.03
CA ARG A 885 -24.90 28.98 -23.86
C ARG A 885 -25.42 28.13 -22.69
N ALA A 886 -24.91 28.41 -21.49
CA ALA A 886 -25.44 27.92 -20.22
C ALA A 886 -25.28 29.02 -19.16
N ASP A 887 -26.37 29.58 -18.65
CA ASP A 887 -26.34 30.71 -17.70
C ASP A 887 -26.32 30.25 -16.25
N LEU A 888 -27.15 29.25 -15.90
CA LEU A 888 -27.28 28.73 -14.54
C LEU A 888 -27.25 27.21 -14.54
N ILE A 889 -26.35 26.60 -13.77
CA ILE A 889 -26.21 25.16 -13.59
C ILE A 889 -26.64 24.83 -12.16
N LEU A 890 -27.65 23.96 -12.00
CA LEU A 890 -28.18 23.53 -10.71
C LEU A 890 -27.75 22.09 -10.41
N SER A 891 -27.14 21.88 -9.23
CA SER A 891 -26.46 20.64 -8.90
C SER A 891 -26.61 20.21 -7.43
N GLY A 892 -26.44 18.92 -7.17
CA GLY A 892 -26.48 18.27 -5.85
C GLY A 892 -25.19 17.51 -5.58
N HIS A 893 -25.29 16.22 -5.20
CA HIS A 893 -24.22 15.23 -5.12
C HIS A 893 -23.25 15.36 -3.94
N THR A 894 -22.89 16.57 -3.51
CA THR A 894 -21.81 16.71 -2.52
C THR A 894 -22.25 16.45 -1.09
N HIS A 895 -23.56 16.53 -0.81
CA HIS A 895 -24.15 16.52 0.53
C HIS A 895 -23.50 17.47 1.53
N THR A 896 -22.69 18.44 1.07
CA THR A 896 -21.77 19.21 1.93
C THR A 896 -20.92 18.30 2.85
N GLY A 897 -20.59 17.09 2.38
CA GLY A 897 -19.86 16.09 3.15
C GLY A 897 -20.66 15.36 4.22
N GLN A 898 -22.00 15.55 4.30
CA GLN A 898 -23.03 14.97 5.19
C GLN A 898 -22.77 15.04 6.71
N PHE A 899 -21.55 14.77 7.14
CA PHE A 899 -21.04 14.74 8.50
C PHE A 899 -20.05 15.88 8.73
N TYR A 900 -20.16 16.56 9.88
CA TYR A 900 -19.23 17.61 10.30
C TYR A 900 -17.77 17.16 10.30
N THR A 901 -17.53 15.88 10.58
CA THR A 901 -16.19 15.29 10.63
C THR A 901 -15.52 15.14 9.27
N ILE A 902 -16.30 14.93 8.20
CA ILE A 902 -15.77 14.72 6.84
C ILE A 902 -15.78 16.02 6.03
N ALA A 903 -16.68 16.96 6.33
CA ALA A 903 -16.83 18.22 5.61
C ALA A 903 -15.50 18.96 5.30
N PRO A 904 -14.53 19.12 6.24
CA PRO A 904 -13.26 19.76 5.92
C PRO A 904 -12.42 19.01 4.88
N LEU A 905 -12.43 17.67 4.94
CA LEU A 905 -11.72 16.83 3.97
C LEU A 905 -12.41 16.87 2.60
N ALA A 906 -13.74 16.79 2.58
CA ALA A 906 -14.53 16.92 1.36
C ALA A 906 -14.31 18.28 0.69
N PHE A 907 -14.29 19.38 1.45
CA PHE A 907 -14.00 20.72 0.95
C PHE A 907 -12.62 20.83 0.28
N LEU A 908 -11.61 20.12 0.79
CA LEU A 908 -10.25 20.13 0.21
C LEU A 908 -10.12 19.30 -1.07
N ILE A 909 -10.95 18.26 -1.22
CA ILE A 909 -10.89 17.31 -2.33
C ILE A 909 -11.80 17.75 -3.48
N LEU A 910 -13.00 18.25 -3.16
CA LEU A 910 -14.01 18.59 -4.14
C LEU A 910 -13.75 19.98 -4.71
N PRO A 911 -13.78 20.15 -6.04
CA PRO A 911 -13.59 21.46 -6.67
C PRO A 911 -14.75 22.41 -6.37
N TYR A 912 -15.96 21.87 -6.18
CA TYR A 912 -17.18 22.59 -5.84
C TYR A 912 -17.86 21.84 -4.69
N PHE A 913 -18.09 22.51 -3.58
CA PHE A 913 -18.50 21.87 -2.32
C PHE A 913 -19.95 22.21 -1.95
N TYR A 914 -20.28 23.50 -1.79
CA TYR A 914 -21.63 23.96 -1.44
C TYR A 914 -21.77 25.45 -1.77
N GLY A 915 -22.93 25.86 -2.27
CA GLY A 915 -23.23 27.26 -2.57
C GLY A 915 -23.04 27.65 -4.04
N VAL A 916 -22.90 28.96 -4.29
CA VAL A 916 -22.81 29.55 -5.62
C VAL A 916 -21.36 29.70 -6.06
N TYR A 917 -21.05 29.29 -7.29
CA TYR A 917 -19.74 29.39 -7.92
C TYR A 917 -19.86 30.06 -9.29
N GLN A 918 -18.96 31.01 -9.57
CA GLN A 918 -18.84 31.58 -10.91
C GLN A 918 -17.90 30.71 -11.75
N ILE A 919 -18.41 30.07 -12.81
CA ILE A 919 -17.62 29.17 -13.67
C ILE A 919 -17.01 29.92 -14.86
N SER A 920 -17.81 30.81 -15.47
CA SER A 920 -17.41 31.72 -16.55
C SER A 920 -18.03 33.10 -16.30
N PRO A 921 -17.69 34.17 -17.05
CA PRO A 921 -18.34 35.48 -16.89
C PRO A 921 -19.86 35.50 -17.07
N THR A 922 -20.42 34.44 -17.68
CA THR A 922 -21.85 34.30 -18.00
C THR A 922 -22.50 33.10 -17.33
N SER A 923 -21.73 32.12 -16.85
CA SER A 923 -22.22 30.86 -16.28
C SER A 923 -21.99 30.77 -14.77
N GLN A 924 -23.06 30.51 -14.03
CA GLN A 924 -23.07 30.27 -12.59
C GLN A 924 -23.39 28.80 -12.30
N LEU A 925 -22.78 28.24 -11.26
CA LEU A 925 -23.08 26.92 -10.72
C LEU A 925 -23.64 27.08 -9.30
N PHE A 926 -24.71 26.38 -9.00
CA PHE A 926 -25.24 26.24 -7.66
C PHE A 926 -25.17 24.79 -7.19
N VAL A 927 -24.61 24.56 -6.00
CA VAL A 927 -24.48 23.24 -5.39
C VAL A 927 -25.28 23.19 -4.09
N SER A 928 -26.33 22.37 -4.08
CA SER A 928 -27.18 22.09 -2.92
C SER A 928 -26.46 21.19 -1.91
N ALA A 929 -26.88 21.27 -0.63
CA ALA A 929 -26.46 20.33 0.41
C ALA A 929 -27.26 19.00 0.39
N GLY A 930 -28.23 18.87 -0.52
CA GLY A 930 -29.17 17.75 -0.57
C GLY A 930 -30.38 17.94 0.33
N THR A 931 -31.50 17.31 -0.04
CA THR A 931 -32.79 17.47 0.65
C THR A 931 -32.88 16.60 1.88
N LEU A 932 -32.45 15.33 1.77
CA LEU A 932 -32.41 14.37 2.86
C LEU A 932 -30.97 13.90 3.06
N TYR A 933 -30.73 12.61 3.31
CA TYR A 933 -29.42 12.08 3.68
C TYR A 933 -29.20 10.69 3.07
N GLN A 934 -27.95 10.33 2.84
CA GLN A 934 -27.56 9.02 2.33
C GLN A 934 -27.04 8.13 3.47
N GLY A 935 -27.47 6.87 3.52
CA GLY A 935 -26.98 5.93 4.53
C GLY A 935 -27.46 6.29 5.95
N PRO A 936 -26.56 6.57 6.92
CA PRO A 936 -26.95 6.86 8.31
C PRO A 936 -27.96 8.00 8.40
N PRO A 937 -29.02 7.88 9.22
CA PRO A 937 -29.98 8.95 9.46
C PRO A 937 -29.37 10.04 10.35
N MET A 938 -28.30 10.65 9.85
CA MET A 938 -27.49 11.66 10.51
C MET A 938 -27.03 12.63 9.44
N LYS A 939 -27.37 13.90 9.63
CA LYS A 939 -26.91 14.99 8.76
C LYS A 939 -26.54 16.19 9.63
N MET A 940 -25.64 17.02 9.12
CA MET A 940 -25.31 18.31 9.72
C MET A 940 -26.59 19.13 9.99
N LEU A 941 -26.61 19.84 11.13
CA LEU A 941 -27.72 20.70 11.52
C LEU A 941 -28.04 21.69 10.40
N ALA A 942 -29.33 21.85 10.12
CA ALA A 942 -29.84 22.79 9.12
C ALA A 942 -29.38 22.53 7.66
N MET A 943 -28.92 21.30 7.35
CA MET A 943 -28.45 20.93 6.01
C MET A 943 -29.42 20.06 5.18
N SER A 944 -30.54 19.61 5.75
CA SER A 944 -31.66 19.04 4.97
C SER A 944 -32.46 20.20 4.36
N GLN A 945 -32.17 20.54 3.11
CA GLN A 945 -32.58 21.80 2.50
C GLN A 945 -33.44 21.62 1.25
N ILE A 946 -34.48 22.42 1.15
CA ILE A 946 -35.22 22.66 -0.10
C ILE A 946 -34.90 24.08 -0.53
N TRP A 947 -34.44 24.25 -1.77
CA TRP A 947 -34.07 25.57 -2.28
C TRP A 947 -35.18 26.13 -3.17
N VAL A 948 -35.70 27.30 -2.83
CA VAL A 948 -36.58 28.07 -3.70
C VAL A 948 -35.71 29.08 -4.44
N ILE A 949 -35.55 28.84 -5.74
CA ILE A 949 -34.72 29.62 -6.63
C ILE A 949 -35.59 30.63 -7.36
N THR A 950 -35.27 31.92 -7.23
CA THR A 950 -35.97 33.00 -7.94
C THR A 950 -35.05 33.61 -8.99
N LEU A 951 -35.51 33.73 -10.24
CA LEU A 951 -34.74 34.42 -11.28
C LEU A 951 -35.15 35.89 -11.38
N LYS A 952 -34.16 36.78 -11.53
CA LYS A 952 -34.35 38.20 -11.81
C LYS A 952 -33.51 38.63 -13.00
N ALA A 953 -33.95 39.66 -13.71
CA ALA A 953 -33.19 40.20 -14.83
C ALA A 953 -31.89 40.84 -14.30
N ALA A 954 -30.75 40.52 -14.92
CA ALA A 954 -29.51 41.22 -14.65
C ALA A 954 -29.60 42.65 -15.22
N ALA A 955 -29.20 43.66 -14.43
CA ALA A 955 -29.21 45.05 -14.89
C ALA A 955 -28.36 45.20 -16.17
N PRO A 956 -28.80 45.99 -17.17
CA PRO A 956 -28.06 46.18 -18.41
C PRO A 956 -26.67 46.72 -18.09
N ARG A 957 -25.63 45.96 -18.45
CA ARG A 957 -24.24 46.44 -18.41
C ARG A 957 -24.10 47.53 -19.45
N TYR A 958 -24.31 48.79 -19.06
CA TYR A 958 -23.81 49.92 -19.84
C TYR A 958 -22.31 49.70 -20.07
N ARG A 959 -21.91 49.67 -21.34
CA ARG A 959 -20.52 49.76 -21.79
C ARG A 959 -19.96 51.12 -21.35
N PHE A 960 -19.65 51.28 -20.07
CA PHE A 960 -18.73 52.31 -19.61
C PHE A 960 -17.41 51.64 -19.25
N SER A 961 -16.55 51.66 -20.26
CA SER A 961 -15.12 51.46 -20.15
C SER A 961 -14.57 52.32 -18.99
N MET A 962 -13.78 51.68 -18.14
CA MET A 962 -12.65 52.29 -17.42
C MET A 962 -12.83 53.11 -16.14
N PHE A 963 -13.95 53.08 -15.39
CA PHE A 963 -14.02 53.83 -14.10
C PHE A 963 -14.65 53.17 -12.86
N VAL A 964 -15.23 51.97 -12.94
CA VAL A 964 -15.93 51.36 -11.77
C VAL A 964 -15.06 50.34 -10.97
N CYS A 965 -13.83 50.05 -11.41
CA CYS A 965 -12.94 49.13 -10.69
C CYS A 965 -12.42 49.67 -9.33
N PHE A 966 -12.67 50.93 -9.00
CA PHE A 966 -12.17 51.57 -7.78
C PHE A 966 -13.17 51.53 -6.61
N PHE A 967 -14.48 51.51 -6.87
CA PHE A 967 -15.51 51.57 -5.80
C PHE A 967 -16.09 50.21 -5.38
N SER A 968 -15.98 49.14 -6.17
CA SER A 968 -16.40 47.80 -5.75
C SER A 968 -15.48 47.18 -4.68
N ARG A 969 -14.23 47.66 -4.55
CA ARG A 969 -13.27 47.21 -3.54
C ARG A 969 -13.58 47.66 -2.11
N LEU A 970 -14.46 48.64 -1.91
CA LEU A 970 -14.76 49.18 -0.58
C LEU A 970 -16.00 48.56 0.08
N LYS A 971 -16.92 47.95 -0.68
CA LYS A 971 -18.07 47.21 -0.12
C LYS A 971 -17.83 45.72 0.13
N GLU A 972 -16.83 45.11 -0.53
CA GLU A 972 -16.35 43.74 -0.21
C GLU A 972 -15.52 43.65 1.08
N ALA A 973 -15.18 44.80 1.69
CA ALA A 973 -14.33 44.85 2.88
C ALA A 973 -15.05 44.58 4.21
N GLN A 974 -16.39 44.46 4.24
CA GLN A 974 -17.12 44.24 5.49
C GLN A 974 -17.75 42.85 5.69
N MET A 975 -17.79 41.98 4.67
CA MET A 975 -18.23 40.59 4.86
C MET A 975 -17.43 39.59 4.00
N SER A 976 -16.13 39.46 4.26
CA SER A 976 -15.42 38.20 4.01
C SER A 976 -14.17 38.11 4.89
N ILE A 977 -14.26 37.31 5.95
CA ILE A 977 -13.07 36.70 6.54
C ILE A 977 -12.95 35.36 5.81
N LEU A 978 -12.21 35.32 4.69
CA LEU A 978 -11.54 34.12 4.14
C LEU A 978 -10.81 34.53 2.85
N ALA A 979 -9.54 34.90 3.02
CA ALA A 979 -8.64 35.31 1.96
C ALA A 979 -8.46 34.21 0.89
N GLY A 980 -8.56 34.59 -0.39
CA GLY A 980 -8.11 33.76 -1.50
C GLY A 980 -6.62 33.39 -1.39
N PRO A 981 -6.15 32.35 -2.12
CA PRO A 981 -4.79 31.86 -2.00
C PRO A 981 -3.79 32.90 -2.51
N ARG A 982 -3.12 33.60 -1.59
CA ARG A 982 -1.99 34.48 -1.90
C ARG A 982 -0.85 33.63 -2.49
N ARG A 983 -0.62 33.74 -3.80
CA ARG A 983 0.62 33.24 -4.42
C ARG A 983 1.81 34.03 -3.88
N LYS A 984 2.63 33.41 -3.02
CA LYS A 984 3.92 33.96 -2.62
C LYS A 984 4.84 34.02 -3.84
N GLN A 985 5.07 35.21 -4.36
CA GLN A 985 6.13 35.46 -5.33
C GLN A 985 7.44 35.55 -4.54
N ARG A 986 8.39 34.65 -4.82
CA ARG A 986 9.70 34.66 -4.17
C ARG A 986 10.55 35.72 -4.84
N ILE A 987 10.51 36.95 -4.31
CA ILE A 987 11.43 38.00 -4.71
C ILE A 987 12.82 37.57 -4.22
N SER A 988 13.81 37.54 -5.11
CA SER A 988 15.21 37.31 -4.73
C SER A 988 15.61 38.30 -3.63
N VAL A 989 16.45 37.89 -2.68
CA VAL A 989 16.94 38.76 -1.59
C VAL A 989 17.67 40.00 -2.16
N ASP A 990 18.14 39.90 -3.41
CA ASP A 990 18.71 40.99 -4.18
C ASP A 990 18.11 41.00 -5.60
N PRO A 991 16.92 41.59 -5.79
CA PRO A 991 16.20 41.53 -7.07
C PRO A 991 16.84 42.39 -8.16
N GLN A 992 17.75 43.28 -7.79
CA GLN A 992 18.53 44.13 -8.70
C GLN A 992 19.98 43.67 -8.86
N ASN A 993 20.36 42.55 -8.22
CA ASN A 993 21.72 42.00 -8.23
C ASN A 993 22.80 43.01 -7.78
N LEU A 994 22.44 43.95 -6.89
CA LEU A 994 23.30 44.99 -6.35
C LEU A 994 24.51 44.44 -5.60
N GLN A 995 24.34 43.34 -4.86
CA GLN A 995 25.43 42.64 -4.18
C GLN A 995 26.43 42.07 -5.20
N TRP A 996 25.95 41.56 -6.34
CA TRP A 996 26.83 41.07 -7.41
C TRP A 996 27.54 42.22 -8.16
N ARG A 997 26.84 43.35 -8.37
CA ARG A 997 27.40 44.56 -9.00
C ARG A 997 28.49 45.21 -8.17
N ASN A 998 28.29 45.29 -6.86
CA ASN A 998 29.15 46.05 -5.94
C ASN A 998 30.30 45.21 -5.36
N ASP A 999 30.39 43.92 -5.68
CA ASP A 999 31.49 43.05 -5.25
C ASP A 999 32.71 43.21 -6.17
N GLU A 1000 33.69 43.99 -5.73
CA GLU A 1000 34.93 44.27 -6.46
C GLU A 1000 35.97 43.13 -6.36
N ALA A 1001 35.74 42.15 -5.48
CA ALA A 1001 36.70 41.07 -5.24
C ALA A 1001 36.56 39.92 -6.25
N LYS A 1002 35.44 39.83 -6.98
CA LYS A 1002 35.15 38.67 -7.84
C LYS A 1002 36.00 38.63 -9.11
N PHE A 1003 36.42 37.41 -9.43
CA PHE A 1003 37.23 37.05 -10.60
C PHE A 1003 36.68 37.64 -11.92
N GLY A 1004 35.36 37.58 -12.14
CA GLY A 1004 34.74 38.06 -13.39
C GLY A 1004 34.93 39.54 -13.64
N ARG A 1005 34.88 40.39 -12.60
CA ARG A 1005 35.13 41.83 -12.73
C ARG A 1005 36.59 42.14 -12.99
N LYS A 1006 37.51 41.50 -12.24
CA LYS A 1006 38.96 41.62 -12.47
C LYS A 1006 39.38 41.14 -13.87
N MET A 1007 38.74 40.10 -14.39
CA MET A 1007 38.95 39.61 -15.75
C MET A 1007 38.50 40.65 -16.80
N LEU A 1008 37.32 41.24 -16.63
CA LEU A 1008 36.82 42.27 -17.54
C LEU A 1008 37.67 43.55 -17.51
N GLU A 1009 38.10 43.99 -16.32
CA GLU A 1009 39.02 45.13 -16.16
C GLU A 1009 40.38 44.88 -16.85
N ARG A 1010 40.94 43.67 -16.72
CA ARG A 1010 42.14 43.24 -17.48
C ARG A 1010 41.92 43.20 -18.99
N MET A 1011 40.69 42.99 -19.44
CA MET A 1011 40.30 43.02 -20.85
C MET A 1011 39.95 44.44 -21.35
N GLY A 1012 40.21 45.47 -20.54
CA GLY A 1012 40.05 46.88 -20.92
C GLY A 1012 38.68 47.48 -20.63
N TRP A 1013 37.79 46.75 -19.94
CA TRP A 1013 36.50 47.28 -19.52
C TRP A 1013 36.64 48.17 -18.27
N ARG A 1014 35.88 49.27 -18.20
CA ARG A 1014 35.83 50.17 -17.03
C ARG A 1014 34.40 50.34 -16.57
N ASN A 1015 34.20 50.37 -15.24
CA ASN A 1015 32.87 50.49 -14.65
C ASN A 1015 32.15 51.77 -15.16
N GLY A 1016 30.91 51.63 -15.63
CA GLY A 1016 30.12 52.71 -16.24
C GLY A 1016 30.41 52.98 -17.73
N ARG A 1017 31.42 52.33 -18.34
CA ARG A 1017 31.68 52.38 -19.78
C ARG A 1017 31.17 51.09 -20.44
N GLY A 1018 30.80 51.17 -21.72
CA GLY A 1018 30.20 50.06 -22.44
C GLY A 1018 31.11 48.83 -22.47
N LEU A 1019 30.54 47.62 -22.46
CA LEU A 1019 31.33 46.38 -22.54
C LEU A 1019 32.03 46.25 -23.90
N GLY A 1020 33.35 46.00 -23.94
CA GLY A 1020 34.12 45.75 -25.17
C GLY A 1020 35.37 46.63 -25.31
N LYS A 1021 36.32 46.20 -26.16
CA LYS A 1021 37.64 46.85 -26.35
C LYS A 1021 37.57 48.32 -26.82
N ARG A 1022 36.45 48.74 -27.44
CA ARG A 1022 36.16 50.14 -27.85
C ARG A 1022 35.00 50.75 -27.07
N GLU A 1023 34.63 50.16 -25.93
CA GLU A 1023 33.55 50.61 -25.06
C GLU A 1023 32.17 50.69 -25.71
N GLN A 1024 31.95 49.87 -26.75
CA GLN A 1024 30.77 49.90 -27.60
C GLN A 1024 29.53 49.21 -27.00
N GLY A 1025 29.67 48.51 -25.88
CA GLY A 1025 28.57 47.81 -25.23
C GLY A 1025 27.58 48.76 -24.54
N THR A 1026 26.43 48.22 -24.15
CA THR A 1026 25.37 48.99 -23.51
C THR A 1026 25.82 49.48 -22.12
N LYS A 1027 25.70 50.79 -21.85
CA LYS A 1027 26.12 51.42 -20.57
C LYS A 1027 25.09 51.24 -19.44
N GLY A 1028 23.82 50.99 -19.79
CA GLY A 1028 22.72 50.83 -18.86
C GLY A 1028 22.48 49.38 -18.44
N ASN A 1029 21.85 49.19 -17.28
CA ASN A 1029 21.40 47.88 -16.83
C ASN A 1029 20.38 47.29 -17.82
N LEU A 1030 20.52 46.00 -18.15
CA LEU A 1030 19.51 45.26 -18.90
C LEU A 1030 18.22 45.22 -18.07
N LYS A 1031 17.21 46.03 -18.45
CA LYS A 1031 15.85 45.92 -17.92
C LYS A 1031 15.22 44.64 -18.48
N LEU A 1032 15.09 43.64 -17.62
CA LEU A 1032 14.31 42.45 -17.94
C LEU A 1032 12.82 42.81 -17.86
N ASN A 1033 12.15 42.88 -19.01
CA ASN A 1033 10.69 42.95 -19.02
C ASN A 1033 10.14 41.56 -18.70
N ALA A 1034 9.31 41.48 -17.67
CA ALA A 1034 8.63 40.23 -17.31
C ALA A 1034 7.72 39.81 -18.47
N ASN A 1035 8.04 38.66 -19.07
CA ASN A 1035 7.19 38.05 -20.09
C ASN A 1035 6.14 37.17 -19.40
N TYR A 1036 4.89 37.62 -19.35
CA TYR A 1036 3.78 36.91 -18.74
C TYR A 1036 3.16 35.83 -19.65
N SER A 1037 3.65 35.67 -20.88
CA SER A 1037 3.11 34.70 -21.87
C SER A 1037 3.65 33.26 -21.71
N GLY A 1038 4.61 33.03 -20.81
CA GLY A 1038 5.22 31.71 -20.60
C GLY A 1038 6.26 31.28 -21.64
N LYS A 1039 6.59 32.13 -22.63
CA LYS A 1039 7.50 31.80 -23.75
C LYS A 1039 8.99 32.16 -23.53
N GLY A 1040 9.39 32.49 -22.30
CA GLY A 1040 10.79 32.82 -21.95
C GLY A 1040 11.14 34.31 -22.01
N LEU A 1041 12.24 34.69 -21.35
CA LEU A 1041 12.68 36.09 -21.19
C LEU A 1041 13.19 36.69 -22.51
N GLY A 1042 12.61 37.81 -22.94
CA GLY A 1042 13.10 38.63 -24.07
C GLY A 1042 12.40 38.47 -25.42
N SER A 1043 11.40 37.59 -25.55
CA SER A 1043 10.60 37.45 -26.79
C SER A 1043 9.74 38.71 -27.05
N LYS A 1044 9.88 39.32 -28.22
CA LYS A 1044 9.01 40.39 -28.74
C LYS A 1044 8.05 39.78 -29.77
N ASN A 1045 6.77 40.16 -29.71
CA ASN A 1045 5.67 39.64 -30.53
C ASN A 1045 5.85 39.71 -32.06
N SER A 1046 6.89 40.38 -32.58
CA SER A 1046 7.04 40.66 -34.01
C SER A 1046 8.23 39.94 -34.69
N CYS A 1047 8.90 39.00 -34.03
CA CYS A 1047 10.03 38.26 -34.62
C CYS A 1047 9.91 36.74 -34.49
N ASP A 1048 8.69 36.20 -34.51
CA ASP A 1048 8.46 34.75 -34.39
C ASP A 1048 7.63 34.15 -35.54
N ASP A 1049 7.42 34.89 -36.64
CA ASP A 1049 6.72 34.33 -37.81
C ASP A 1049 7.57 33.31 -38.56
N THR A 1050 8.90 33.30 -38.40
CA THR A 1050 9.74 32.30 -39.09
C THR A 1050 9.69 30.92 -38.45
N TRP A 1051 9.46 30.79 -37.13
CA TRP A 1051 9.42 29.48 -36.48
C TRP A 1051 8.02 28.85 -36.54
N VAL A 1052 6.97 29.66 -36.51
CA VAL A 1052 5.58 29.21 -36.74
C VAL A 1052 5.35 28.91 -38.22
N ALA A 1053 5.87 29.72 -39.15
CA ALA A 1053 5.80 29.42 -40.58
C ALA A 1053 6.37 28.03 -40.89
N HIS A 1054 7.46 27.58 -40.26
CA HIS A 1054 7.97 26.23 -40.51
C HIS A 1054 7.04 25.10 -40.04
N HIS A 1055 6.26 25.32 -38.98
CA HIS A 1055 5.31 24.33 -38.48
C HIS A 1055 4.03 24.33 -39.32
N ASP A 1056 3.57 25.51 -39.73
CA ASP A 1056 2.42 25.67 -40.61
C ASP A 1056 2.74 25.25 -42.04
N ASP A 1057 3.95 25.50 -42.54
CA ASP A 1057 4.46 25.01 -43.83
C ASP A 1057 4.60 23.49 -43.82
N PHE A 1058 5.08 22.91 -42.71
CA PHE A 1058 5.18 21.46 -42.56
C PHE A 1058 3.80 20.82 -42.41
N ALA A 1059 2.88 21.43 -41.66
CA ALA A 1059 1.50 21.00 -41.53
C ALA A 1059 0.73 21.14 -42.85
N ASN A 1060 0.97 22.21 -43.62
CA ASN A 1060 0.43 22.40 -44.96
C ASN A 1060 1.03 21.41 -45.96
N LEU A 1061 2.33 21.11 -45.88
CA LEU A 1061 2.97 20.07 -46.69
C LEU A 1061 2.39 18.70 -46.34
N LEU A 1062 2.16 18.41 -45.05
CA LEU A 1062 1.52 17.18 -44.60
C LEU A 1062 0.06 17.10 -45.07
N ALA A 1063 -0.67 18.22 -45.02
CA ALA A 1063 -2.05 18.31 -45.50
C ALA A 1063 -2.13 18.19 -47.03
N LEU A 1064 -1.15 18.73 -47.76
CA LEU A 1064 -0.99 18.58 -49.22
C LEU A 1064 -0.63 17.15 -49.59
N LEU A 1065 0.30 16.51 -48.88
CA LEU A 1065 0.68 15.11 -49.09
C LEU A 1065 -0.45 14.15 -48.74
N ASN A 1066 -1.24 14.44 -47.69
CA ASN A 1066 -2.43 13.67 -47.34
C ASN A 1066 -3.60 13.93 -48.29
N LYS A 1067 -3.71 15.12 -48.90
CA LYS A 1067 -4.65 15.39 -50.00
C LYS A 1067 -4.26 14.67 -51.29
N LYS A 1068 -2.98 14.36 -51.49
CA LYS A 1068 -2.43 13.71 -52.68
C LYS A 1068 -2.62 12.19 -52.70
N ARG A 1069 -3.77 11.70 -52.24
CA ARG A 1069 -4.23 10.35 -52.60
C ARG A 1069 -4.87 10.31 -54.00
N ASP A 1070 -5.18 11.47 -54.59
CA ASP A 1070 -5.63 11.59 -55.98
C ASP A 1070 -4.88 12.75 -56.69
N GLY A 1071 -4.10 12.42 -57.73
CA GLY A 1071 -3.63 13.39 -58.76
C GLY A 1071 -2.21 13.96 -58.63
N THR A 1072 -1.32 13.63 -59.57
CA THR A 1072 0.06 14.12 -59.74
C THR A 1072 0.12 15.47 -60.47
N ASN A 1073 0.81 16.47 -59.89
CA ASN A 1073 1.26 17.69 -60.58
C ASN A 1073 2.79 17.84 -60.41
N GLU A 1074 3.51 18.08 -61.51
CA GLU A 1074 4.98 18.04 -61.64
C GLU A 1074 5.71 19.30 -61.14
N ASN A 1075 5.05 20.46 -61.11
CA ASN A 1075 5.71 21.74 -60.78
C ASN A 1075 6.26 21.81 -59.34
N THR A 1076 5.64 21.11 -58.38
CA THR A 1076 6.05 21.14 -56.96
C THR A 1076 7.36 20.38 -56.70
N LEU A 1077 7.72 19.42 -57.57
CA LEU A 1077 8.94 18.62 -57.42
C LEU A 1077 10.20 19.43 -57.78
N GLN A 1078 10.04 20.39 -58.71
CA GLN A 1078 11.11 21.26 -59.19
C GLN A 1078 11.52 22.26 -58.09
N GLU A 1079 10.56 22.87 -57.39
CA GLU A 1079 10.83 23.83 -56.31
C GLU A 1079 11.49 23.17 -55.08
N ALA A 1080 11.05 21.96 -54.71
CA ALA A 1080 11.65 21.20 -53.62
C ALA A 1080 13.13 20.83 -53.90
N LYS A 1081 13.46 20.49 -55.17
CA LYS A 1081 14.85 20.23 -55.59
C LYS A 1081 15.73 21.48 -55.49
N VAL A 1082 15.21 22.65 -55.87
CA VAL A 1082 15.96 23.92 -55.84
C VAL A 1082 16.28 24.37 -54.41
N ILE A 1083 15.35 24.19 -53.47
CA ILE A 1083 15.55 24.54 -52.05
C ILE A 1083 16.58 23.59 -51.40
N ALA A 1084 16.55 22.30 -51.76
CA ALA A 1084 17.52 21.31 -51.29
C ALA A 1084 18.95 21.61 -51.80
N GLU A 1085 19.09 22.01 -53.07
CA GLU A 1085 20.35 22.44 -53.68
C GLU A 1085 20.93 23.69 -53.01
N LYS A 1086 20.11 24.72 -52.75
CA LYS A 1086 20.53 25.94 -52.02
C LYS A 1086 21.00 25.62 -50.60
N SER A 1087 20.37 24.66 -49.93
CA SER A 1087 20.71 24.24 -48.57
C SER A 1087 22.06 23.48 -48.50
N LYS A 1088 22.39 22.66 -49.52
CA LYS A 1088 23.67 21.92 -49.59
C LYS A 1088 24.90 22.83 -49.65
N LYS A 1089 24.78 24.01 -50.26
CA LYS A 1089 25.88 24.95 -50.49
C LYS A 1089 26.14 25.92 -49.32
N SER A 1090 25.27 25.96 -48.30
CA SER A 1090 25.42 26.87 -47.15
C SER A 1090 26.52 26.42 -46.17
N ARG A 1091 27.52 27.29 -45.92
CA ARG A 1091 28.67 27.02 -45.01
C ARG A 1091 28.33 27.12 -43.52
N LEU A 1092 27.17 27.67 -43.12
CA LEU A 1092 26.80 27.90 -41.72
C LEU A 1092 26.13 26.71 -41.00
N ARG A 1093 25.87 25.59 -41.69
CA ARG A 1093 25.08 24.45 -41.15
C ARG A 1093 25.87 23.13 -41.07
N ILE A 1094 26.93 23.10 -40.28
CA ILE A 1094 27.78 21.90 -40.07
C ILE A 1094 27.01 20.73 -39.42
N ARG A 1095 26.09 21.00 -38.48
CA ARG A 1095 25.27 19.94 -37.84
C ARG A 1095 24.27 19.28 -38.79
N TYR A 1096 23.75 20.02 -39.78
CA TYR A 1096 22.77 19.49 -40.73
C TYR A 1096 23.42 18.58 -41.78
N LYS A 1097 24.67 18.85 -42.19
CA LYS A 1097 25.44 17.94 -43.05
C LYS A 1097 25.69 16.58 -42.39
N ARG A 1098 25.89 16.54 -41.07
CA ARG A 1098 26.00 15.27 -40.32
C ARG A 1098 24.68 14.50 -40.26
N PHE A 1099 23.55 15.20 -40.18
CA PHE A 1099 22.22 14.59 -40.17
C PHE A 1099 21.85 14.01 -41.56
N MET A 1100 22.11 14.75 -42.63
CA MET A 1100 21.85 14.29 -44.00
C MET A 1100 22.74 13.10 -44.40
N ARG A 1101 23.95 12.99 -43.85
CA ARG A 1101 24.82 11.82 -44.06
C ARG A 1101 24.25 10.53 -43.48
N GLY A 1102 23.47 10.61 -42.40
CA GLY A 1102 22.73 9.47 -41.85
C GLY A 1102 21.39 9.20 -42.54
N SER A 1103 20.96 10.09 -43.44
CA SER A 1103 19.68 10.03 -44.16
C SER A 1103 19.84 9.49 -45.59
N ASP A 1104 21.05 9.09 -45.99
CA ASP A 1104 21.30 8.50 -47.30
C ASP A 1104 20.82 7.05 -47.30
N LEU A 1105 19.65 6.82 -47.88
CA LEU A 1105 18.98 5.52 -47.94
C LEU A 1105 19.67 4.54 -48.91
N SER A 1106 20.68 4.99 -49.66
CA SER A 1106 21.46 4.14 -50.56
C SER A 1106 22.44 3.22 -49.80
N GLU A 1107 22.81 3.56 -48.57
CA GLU A 1107 23.71 2.75 -47.73
C GLU A 1107 22.99 1.69 -46.89
N TYR A 1108 21.65 1.69 -46.86
CA TYR A 1108 20.86 0.77 -46.03
C TYR A 1108 20.21 -0.31 -46.89
N THR A 1109 20.30 -1.56 -46.43
CA THR A 1109 19.69 -2.70 -47.11
C THR A 1109 18.16 -2.61 -47.05
N GLU A 1110 17.46 -3.24 -48.01
CA GLU A 1110 15.99 -3.23 -48.00
C GLU A 1110 15.41 -3.83 -46.71
N GLU A 1111 16.10 -4.80 -46.11
CA GLU A 1111 15.72 -5.40 -44.83
C GLU A 1111 15.80 -4.41 -43.65
N ASP A 1112 16.80 -3.53 -43.63
CA ASP A 1112 16.90 -2.46 -42.63
C ASP A 1112 15.73 -1.46 -42.76
N LYS A 1113 15.33 -1.16 -44.01
CA LYS A 1113 14.20 -0.25 -44.29
C LYS A 1113 12.86 -0.86 -43.85
N PHE A 1114 12.62 -2.15 -44.10
CA PHE A 1114 11.41 -2.85 -43.65
C PHE A 1114 11.33 -2.98 -42.13
N ALA A 1115 12.47 -3.19 -41.45
CA ALA A 1115 12.53 -3.29 -39.99
C ALA A 1115 12.18 -1.97 -39.30
N VAL A 1116 12.61 -0.83 -39.86
CA VAL A 1116 12.31 0.50 -39.32
C VAL A 1116 10.83 0.87 -39.52
N LEU A 1117 10.23 0.48 -40.65
CA LEU A 1117 8.83 0.74 -40.97
C LEU A 1117 7.85 -0.28 -40.34
N GLY A 1118 8.37 -1.32 -39.69
CA GLY A 1118 7.55 -2.31 -38.96
C GLY A 1118 6.68 -3.19 -39.85
N MET A 1119 7.03 -3.36 -41.13
CA MET A 1119 6.28 -4.16 -42.10
C MET A 1119 6.95 -5.52 -42.33
N LYS A 1120 6.19 -6.62 -42.24
CA LYS A 1120 6.68 -7.98 -42.58
C LYS A 1120 6.66 -8.21 -44.09
N ARG A 1121 7.72 -8.82 -44.61
CA ARG A 1121 7.92 -9.20 -46.03
C ARG A 1121 6.71 -9.99 -46.55
N ARG A 1122 6.04 -9.49 -47.59
CA ARG A 1122 5.11 -10.26 -48.42
C ARG A 1122 5.94 -11.07 -49.40
N ASN A 1123 5.81 -12.40 -49.38
CA ASN A 1123 6.36 -13.25 -50.42
C ASN A 1123 5.53 -13.03 -51.68
N ASN A 1124 6.14 -12.54 -52.76
CA ASN A 1124 5.59 -12.67 -54.10
C ASN A 1124 6.00 -14.05 -54.62
N VAL A 1125 5.01 -14.85 -55.00
CA VAL A 1125 5.18 -15.97 -55.92
C VAL A 1125 4.63 -15.48 -57.25
N GLU A 1126 5.46 -15.61 -58.28
CA GLU A 1126 5.14 -15.32 -59.68
C GLU A 1126 4.05 -16.23 -60.23
N GLU A 1127 3.45 -15.74 -61.31
CA GLU A 1127 2.39 -16.30 -62.13
C GLU A 1127 2.64 -17.75 -62.54
N ASP A 1128 1.58 -18.56 -62.52
CA ASP A 1128 1.42 -19.61 -63.52
C ASP A 1128 -0.05 -19.68 -63.96
N VAL A 1129 -0.20 -19.75 -65.28
CA VAL A 1129 -1.40 -19.65 -66.09
C VAL A 1129 -1.92 -21.07 -66.36
N ASN A 1130 -3.22 -21.35 -66.16
CA ASN A 1130 -4.12 -22.06 -67.10
C ASN A 1130 -5.37 -22.69 -66.46
N ASN A 1131 -6.46 -22.51 -67.21
CA ASN A 1131 -7.58 -23.41 -67.51
C ASN A 1131 -8.62 -23.90 -66.47
N GLU A 1132 -9.86 -23.57 -66.84
CA GLU A 1132 -11.05 -24.43 -66.96
C GLU A 1132 -11.85 -24.87 -65.73
N SER A 1133 -13.01 -24.23 -65.61
CA SER A 1133 -14.37 -24.82 -65.62
C SER A 1133 -14.81 -25.88 -64.60
N LEU A 1134 -15.96 -25.55 -64.01
CA LEU A 1134 -17.16 -26.39 -63.79
C LEU A 1134 -17.26 -27.35 -62.58
N THR A 1135 -18.41 -27.17 -61.91
CA THR A 1135 -19.31 -28.13 -61.24
C THR A 1135 -19.24 -28.39 -59.73
N ASP A 1136 -20.43 -28.18 -59.15
CA ASP A 1136 -20.93 -28.59 -57.84
C ASP A 1136 -20.81 -30.10 -57.56
N GLY A 1137 -20.79 -30.47 -56.28
CA GLY A 1137 -20.86 -31.87 -55.85
C GLY A 1137 -20.81 -32.13 -54.34
N VAL A 1138 -21.85 -31.72 -53.62
CA VAL A 1138 -22.62 -32.48 -52.60
C VAL A 1138 -21.94 -33.68 -51.89
N SER A 1139 -21.87 -33.70 -50.53
CA SER A 1139 -22.71 -34.55 -49.65
C SER A 1139 -22.15 -34.89 -48.23
N PHE A 1140 -23.08 -34.95 -47.27
CA PHE A 1140 -23.23 -35.77 -46.03
C PHE A 1140 -22.37 -35.64 -44.74
N ARG A 1141 -23.06 -35.14 -43.69
CA ARG A 1141 -23.51 -35.77 -42.41
C ARG A 1141 -22.59 -36.71 -41.56
N PHE A 1142 -22.46 -36.27 -40.29
CA PHE A 1142 -22.56 -36.96 -38.98
C PHE A 1142 -21.66 -38.16 -38.61
N SER A 1143 -20.97 -38.05 -37.45
CA SER A 1143 -21.38 -38.71 -36.19
C SER A 1143 -20.59 -38.25 -34.95
N ILE A 1144 -21.29 -38.34 -33.83
CA ILE A 1144 -21.05 -37.86 -32.46
C ILE A 1144 -20.34 -38.92 -31.60
N TYR A 1145 -19.74 -38.53 -30.46
CA TYR A 1145 -19.92 -39.08 -29.08
C TYR A 1145 -18.69 -38.77 -28.18
N HIS A 1146 -18.81 -37.82 -27.23
CA HIS A 1146 -18.95 -37.98 -25.75
C HIS A 1146 -17.61 -38.23 -25.01
N PHE A 1147 -17.31 -37.74 -23.80
CA PHE A 1147 -18.01 -37.02 -22.72
C PHE A 1147 -16.94 -36.37 -21.80
N SER A 1148 -17.30 -35.29 -21.07
CA SER A 1148 -16.80 -34.80 -19.76
C SER A 1148 -15.31 -34.96 -19.39
N THR A 1149 -14.57 -33.94 -18.95
CA THR A 1149 -14.79 -33.04 -17.79
C THR A 1149 -13.79 -31.89 -17.89
#